data_AF-A0A9W8ZLD3-F1
#
_entry.id   AF-A0A9W8ZLD3-F1
#
_cell.length_a   1.000
_cell.length_b   1.000
_cell.length_c   1.000
_cell.angle_alpha   90.00
_cell.angle_beta   90.00
_cell.angle_gamma   90.00
#
_symmetry.space_group_name_H-M   'P 1'
#
loop_
_entity.id
_entity.type
_entity.pdbx_description
1 polymer ?
#
loop_
_entity_poly.entity_id
_entity_poly.type
_entity_poly.pdbx_seq_one_letter_code
_entity_poly.pdbx_strand_id
1 'polypeptide(L)'
;MSSKATIFGSNGTITLKGNSTTPTVILLDYGHNVEGFPTFEIVSASGNVSGFKIRYSETKAVLESNSNIQSDGPTGLAAAMDSYRVNIYRNISGPTNHTNRLIQGGFRYQELSLATAGELVLATVGVKPTTSTTPITSLPGSFECSDKDLTRIWNVGARTIQLNEIPANSIPEFWEVTSEGSYVDSQAPQSLFGAAYSALMAYEVGFEVKPIYGGFSFSVLADTLNSGIYIWVNIDNGTVSANAGTTESVTSGLLAQSALNKTLTMDEWHNVTAVVNLTDISVSIDSVEILKFTQTASFYGSFGLGAALGQSAMFKNLNATTLTRTPIYSSALTESTFLSDFLMGTNPLNTTVDGSKRDRIAYTGDLDVAVGATMASTYGTEYIRGTLDLFASYQLTPGFFVPTAKIQQEPLAQPVDANITGLIGYSFNLLCAVSDFYLKTGDITVAEYWAPRIVKMLDWADSQTLPENRLFNVSNPAFGGDWDYYDPVQAGVSTKFNILYAYTLQSCMRLLADANVDTAPYTTRLEQLRGAINTHLWSPSLGAYVVSPSIPGFGQDSNALAILAGVTSTNSTQNRTAAVLTALSSLSTPHGPRAFSNETIQAGFRDLISPYASSYHLRALLSSSAPDSSILNLLKTLWAPMADPQNANYTGCFWETLGPDGTPGLGDITSLCHAWGAGPTSELSAYVLGVRPTSPGYKTWVFEPRTLGLEWAKGKVPVLGGVIEVAWNAKGGRLTRVEVAAPEGMEGLVKLAGSGGWKVDGESVGGGNGTIQIAGGKKVVLTSECGALG
;
A
#
# COMPACT_ATOMS: atom_id res chain seq x y z
N MET A 1 -4.33 -1.08 -25.47
CA MET A 1 -5.17 -1.67 -24.40
C MET A 1 -6.20 -2.58 -25.05
N SER A 2 -6.16 -3.89 -24.81
CA SER A 2 -7.33 -4.74 -25.05
C SER A 2 -8.45 -4.19 -24.17
N SER A 3 -9.59 -3.79 -24.74
CA SER A 3 -10.70 -3.22 -23.97
C SER A 3 -11.21 -4.26 -22.98
N LYS A 4 -10.75 -4.17 -21.72
CA LYS A 4 -11.33 -4.95 -20.62
C LYS A 4 -12.82 -4.57 -20.54
N ALA A 5 -13.68 -5.56 -20.39
CA ALA A 5 -15.13 -5.34 -20.33
C ALA A 5 -15.47 -4.39 -19.17
N THR A 6 -16.40 -3.46 -19.41
CA THR A 6 -16.93 -2.58 -18.37
C THR A 6 -17.52 -3.41 -17.23
N ILE A 7 -17.17 -3.06 -15.99
CA ILE A 7 -17.87 -3.57 -14.81
C ILE A 7 -19.05 -2.64 -14.58
N PHE A 8 -20.28 -3.16 -14.70
CA PHE A 8 -21.49 -2.36 -14.61
C PHE A 8 -21.97 -2.26 -13.16
N GLY A 9 -22.22 -1.03 -12.70
CA GLY A 9 -23.06 -0.76 -11.52
C GLY A 9 -24.55 -0.82 -11.89
N SER A 10 -24.89 -0.51 -13.14
CA SER A 10 -26.20 -0.77 -13.73
C SER A 10 -26.09 -0.98 -15.25
N ASN A 11 -26.64 -2.09 -15.73
CA ASN A 11 -26.79 -2.36 -17.17
C ASN A 11 -28.17 -1.93 -17.71
N GLY A 12 -29.05 -1.41 -16.84
CA GLY A 12 -30.35 -0.88 -17.21
C GLY A 12 -30.34 0.64 -17.38
N THR A 13 -31.50 1.19 -17.72
CA THR A 13 -31.69 2.64 -17.79
C THR A 13 -31.94 3.22 -16.39
N ILE A 14 -31.28 4.33 -16.08
CA ILE A 14 -31.44 5.11 -14.85
C ILE A 14 -32.01 6.48 -15.22
N THR A 15 -33.12 6.88 -14.60
CA THR A 15 -33.71 8.21 -14.80
C THR A 15 -33.55 9.06 -13.55
N LEU A 16 -32.82 10.17 -13.67
CA LEU A 16 -32.66 11.19 -12.64
C LEU A 16 -33.55 12.38 -13.00
N LYS A 17 -34.56 12.68 -12.17
CA LYS A 17 -35.39 13.89 -12.31
C LYS A 17 -35.08 14.84 -11.17
N GLY A 18 -34.22 15.82 -11.42
CA GLY A 18 -33.81 16.76 -10.38
C GLY A 18 -34.85 17.84 -10.13
N ASN A 19 -34.81 18.42 -8.94
CA ASN A 19 -35.46 19.68 -8.64
C ASN A 19 -34.51 20.55 -7.79
N SER A 20 -34.73 21.86 -7.77
CA SER A 20 -33.83 22.81 -7.10
C SER A 20 -33.91 22.79 -5.56
N THR A 21 -34.82 22.01 -4.98
CA THR A 21 -35.06 21.93 -3.52
C THR A 21 -34.66 20.59 -2.90
N THR A 22 -34.63 19.52 -3.68
CA THR A 22 -34.35 18.15 -3.25
C THR A 22 -33.72 17.41 -4.43
N PRO A 23 -32.40 17.13 -4.39
CA PRO A 23 -31.76 16.40 -5.46
C PRO A 23 -32.33 14.98 -5.57
N THR A 24 -32.45 14.47 -6.79
CA THR A 24 -32.66 13.02 -6.97
C THR A 24 -31.32 12.33 -6.83
N VAL A 25 -31.28 11.28 -6.01
CA VAL A 25 -30.06 10.53 -5.67
C VAL A 25 -30.29 9.04 -5.93
N ILE A 26 -29.35 8.39 -6.62
CA ILE A 26 -29.34 6.94 -6.87
C ILE A 26 -27.99 6.40 -6.46
N LEU A 27 -27.99 5.39 -5.58
CA LEU A 27 -26.79 4.72 -5.10
C LEU A 27 -26.64 3.36 -5.80
N LEU A 28 -25.49 3.13 -6.41
CA LEU A 28 -25.09 1.85 -6.99
C LEU A 28 -24.10 1.15 -6.07
N ASP A 29 -24.28 -0.16 -5.89
CA ASP A 29 -23.37 -1.04 -5.13
C ASP A 29 -22.82 -2.11 -6.07
N TYR A 30 -21.50 -2.13 -6.26
CA TYR A 30 -20.79 -3.11 -7.09
C TYR A 30 -20.58 -4.45 -6.37
N GLY A 31 -20.98 -4.55 -5.10
CA GLY A 31 -20.83 -5.71 -4.21
C GLY A 31 -19.42 -5.88 -3.65
N HIS A 32 -18.41 -5.28 -4.29
CA HIS A 32 -17.01 -5.28 -3.91
C HIS A 32 -16.30 -4.09 -4.57
N ASN A 33 -15.07 -3.82 -4.16
CA ASN A 33 -14.25 -2.78 -4.74
C ASN A 33 -13.92 -3.07 -6.21
N VAL A 34 -14.07 -2.01 -7.00
CA VAL A 34 -13.66 -1.87 -8.38
C VAL A 34 -12.84 -0.59 -8.51
N GLU A 35 -12.08 -0.47 -9.59
CA GLU A 35 -11.33 0.75 -9.90
C GLU A 35 -11.16 0.89 -11.41
N GLY A 36 -10.86 2.09 -11.88
CA GLY A 36 -10.63 2.38 -13.30
C GLY A 36 -11.32 3.66 -13.75
N PHE A 37 -11.64 3.78 -15.03
CA PHE A 37 -12.28 4.97 -15.60
C PHE A 37 -13.81 4.88 -15.51
N PRO A 38 -14.49 5.70 -14.68
CA PRO A 38 -15.94 5.74 -14.68
C PRO A 38 -16.51 6.02 -16.07
N THR A 39 -17.59 5.34 -16.43
CA THR A 39 -18.22 5.45 -17.75
C THR A 39 -19.73 5.33 -17.63
N PHE A 40 -20.43 6.04 -18.50
CA PHE A 40 -21.89 5.95 -18.64
C PHE A 40 -22.30 6.40 -20.03
N GLU A 41 -23.46 5.94 -20.48
CA GLU A 41 -24.15 6.46 -21.65
C GLU A 41 -25.21 7.46 -21.19
N ILE A 42 -25.24 8.64 -21.79
CA ILE A 42 -26.39 9.53 -21.73
C ILE A 42 -27.33 9.09 -22.84
N VAL A 43 -28.53 8.68 -22.48
CA VAL A 43 -29.60 8.32 -23.43
C VAL A 43 -30.36 9.57 -23.85
N SER A 44 -30.67 10.44 -22.89
CA SER A 44 -31.30 11.74 -23.13
C SER A 44 -31.09 12.70 -21.97
N ALA A 45 -31.02 14.00 -22.27
CA ALA A 45 -31.00 15.07 -21.29
C ALA A 45 -32.01 16.15 -21.68
N SER A 46 -32.78 16.66 -20.71
CA SER A 46 -33.74 17.75 -20.92
C SER A 46 -33.81 18.68 -19.71
N GLY A 47 -34.13 19.96 -19.92
CA GLY A 47 -34.10 20.98 -18.87
C GLY A 47 -32.68 21.33 -18.43
N ASN A 48 -32.52 21.82 -17.19
CA ASN A 48 -31.21 22.13 -16.65
C ASN A 48 -30.61 20.88 -15.97
N VAL A 49 -29.53 20.34 -16.54
CA VAL A 49 -28.80 19.18 -16.00
C VAL A 49 -27.40 19.53 -15.48
N SER A 50 -27.06 20.81 -15.34
CA SER A 50 -25.73 21.27 -14.93
C SER A 50 -25.36 20.90 -13.49
N GLY A 51 -26.34 20.46 -12.69
CA GLY A 51 -26.16 19.95 -11.34
C GLY A 51 -26.00 18.44 -11.27
N PHE A 52 -25.62 17.76 -12.37
CA PHE A 52 -25.30 16.34 -12.34
C PHE A 52 -23.93 16.11 -11.69
N LYS A 53 -23.91 15.25 -10.68
CA LYS A 53 -22.71 14.90 -9.92
C LYS A 53 -22.65 13.39 -9.70
N ILE A 54 -21.43 12.87 -9.69
CA ILE A 54 -21.13 11.50 -9.26
C ILE A 54 -20.16 11.55 -8.08
N ARG A 55 -20.45 10.80 -7.01
CA ARG A 55 -19.54 10.58 -5.87
C ARG A 55 -19.18 9.11 -5.78
N TYR A 56 -17.98 8.81 -5.29
CA TYR A 56 -17.50 7.43 -5.13
C TYR A 56 -17.02 7.19 -3.72
N SER A 57 -17.31 6.01 -3.17
CA SER A 57 -16.72 5.60 -1.89
C SER A 57 -16.50 4.10 -1.77
N GLU A 58 -15.50 3.71 -0.98
CA GLU A 58 -15.36 2.33 -0.49
C GLU A 58 -16.47 1.94 0.50
N THR A 59 -17.04 2.90 1.25
CA THR A 59 -18.10 2.61 2.23
C THR A 59 -19.40 3.31 1.89
N LYS A 60 -20.52 2.66 2.23
CA LYS A 60 -21.85 3.22 2.02
C LYS A 60 -22.12 4.42 2.94
N ALA A 61 -21.63 4.34 4.18
CA ALA A 61 -21.87 5.34 5.22
C ALA A 61 -21.39 6.74 4.83
N VAL A 62 -20.25 6.84 4.13
CA VAL A 62 -19.70 8.12 3.66
C VAL A 62 -20.66 8.83 2.70
N LEU A 63 -21.26 8.09 1.76
CA LEU A 63 -22.18 8.64 0.76
C LEU A 63 -23.53 9.02 1.37
N GLU A 64 -24.04 8.22 2.30
CA GLU A 64 -25.29 8.51 3.03
C GLU A 64 -25.14 9.64 4.06
N SER A 65 -23.91 9.93 4.51
CA SER A 65 -23.65 11.08 5.36
C SER A 65 -23.74 12.39 4.55
N ASN A 66 -24.56 13.32 5.02
CA ASN A 66 -24.61 14.68 4.47
C ASN A 66 -23.43 15.56 4.97
N SER A 67 -22.56 15.01 5.82
CA SER A 67 -21.45 15.75 6.43
C SER A 67 -20.24 15.91 5.51
N ASN A 68 -20.06 15.03 4.51
CA ASN A 68 -18.88 15.08 3.64
C ASN A 68 -19.24 15.22 2.15
N ILE A 69 -19.31 16.48 1.68
CA ILE A 69 -19.60 16.79 0.27
C ILE A 69 -18.53 16.30 -0.72
N GLN A 70 -17.32 15.96 -0.23
CA GLN A 70 -16.16 15.47 -0.99
C GLN A 70 -15.99 13.94 -0.90
N SER A 71 -17.03 13.22 -0.46
CA SER A 71 -17.03 11.75 -0.38
C SER A 71 -15.91 11.21 0.54
N ASP A 72 -15.24 10.10 0.22
CA ASP A 72 -14.08 9.61 0.97
C ASP A 72 -12.75 10.22 0.48
N GLY A 73 -12.84 11.41 -0.13
CA GLY A 73 -11.73 12.29 -0.46
C GLY A 73 -11.87 13.64 0.26
N PRO A 74 -11.06 14.65 -0.12
CA PRO A 74 -10.06 14.61 -1.17
C PRO A 74 -8.78 13.85 -0.80
N THR A 75 -8.08 13.38 -1.82
CA THR A 75 -6.82 12.63 -1.76
C THR A 75 -5.74 13.44 -2.49
N GLY A 76 -5.00 14.28 -1.74
CA GLY A 76 -3.91 15.09 -2.31
C GLY A 76 -2.70 14.26 -2.79
N LEU A 77 -2.57 13.06 -2.24
CA LEU A 77 -1.67 12.00 -2.67
C LEU A 77 -2.36 11.21 -3.78
N ALA A 78 -2.23 11.68 -5.03
CA ALA A 78 -2.89 11.07 -6.17
C ALA A 78 -1.86 10.80 -7.28
N ALA A 79 -1.53 9.52 -7.50
CA ALA A 79 -0.78 9.12 -8.67
C ALA A 79 -1.65 9.22 -9.95
N ALA A 80 -1.92 10.45 -10.41
CA ALA A 80 -2.74 10.78 -11.57
C ALA A 80 -4.12 10.07 -11.59
N MET A 81 -4.78 10.13 -10.43
CA MET A 81 -6.17 9.72 -10.22
C MET A 81 -6.99 10.94 -9.81
N ASP A 82 -8.31 10.83 -9.87
CA ASP A 82 -9.21 11.89 -9.43
C ASP A 82 -9.00 12.21 -7.93
N SER A 83 -8.52 13.42 -7.64
CA SER A 83 -8.21 13.82 -6.26
C SER A 83 -9.45 13.87 -5.37
N TYR A 84 -10.58 14.38 -5.87
CA TYR A 84 -11.72 14.74 -5.02
C TYR A 84 -12.75 13.64 -4.86
N ARG A 85 -12.63 12.52 -5.59
CA ARG A 85 -13.59 11.39 -5.53
C ARG A 85 -15.02 11.83 -5.88
N VAL A 86 -15.12 12.93 -6.64
CA VAL A 86 -16.34 13.59 -7.04
C VAL A 86 -16.17 14.17 -8.42
N ASN A 87 -17.06 13.82 -9.35
CA ASN A 87 -17.14 14.44 -10.66
C ASN A 87 -18.39 15.31 -10.77
N ILE A 88 -18.23 16.51 -11.33
CA ILE A 88 -19.32 17.45 -11.59
C ILE A 88 -19.41 17.66 -13.10
N TYR A 89 -20.57 17.36 -13.68
CA TYR A 89 -20.76 17.47 -15.12
C TYR A 89 -21.72 18.61 -15.44
N ARG A 90 -21.18 19.67 -16.05
CA ARG A 90 -21.92 20.91 -16.28
C ARG A 90 -22.51 21.03 -17.68
N ASN A 91 -21.86 20.41 -18.67
CA ASN A 91 -22.20 20.57 -20.08
C ASN A 91 -22.52 19.20 -20.72
N ILE A 92 -23.53 18.52 -20.19
CA ILE A 92 -24.03 17.27 -20.76
C ILE A 92 -25.20 17.55 -21.70
N SER A 93 -25.15 16.98 -22.89
CA SER A 93 -26.25 17.03 -23.86
C SER A 93 -26.27 15.80 -24.77
N GLY A 94 -27.44 15.54 -25.36
CA GLY A 94 -27.65 14.53 -26.41
C GLY A 94 -27.40 13.07 -25.98
N PRO A 95 -27.62 12.11 -26.89
CA PRO A 95 -27.16 10.75 -26.70
C PRO A 95 -25.65 10.67 -26.90
N THR A 96 -24.88 10.40 -25.84
CA THR A 96 -23.42 10.35 -25.90
C THR A 96 -22.84 9.37 -24.89
N ASN A 97 -21.72 8.74 -25.24
CA ASN A 97 -20.96 7.94 -24.30
C ASN A 97 -19.93 8.81 -23.58
N HIS A 98 -19.93 8.75 -22.27
CA HIS A 98 -18.97 9.43 -21.42
C HIS A 98 -18.02 8.42 -20.79
N THR A 99 -16.74 8.74 -20.77
CA THR A 99 -15.70 8.04 -20.01
C THR A 99 -14.82 9.11 -19.41
N ASN A 100 -14.63 9.07 -18.09
CA ASN A 100 -13.77 10.01 -17.41
C ASN A 100 -12.34 9.88 -17.91
N ARG A 101 -11.63 11.02 -17.95
CA ARG A 101 -10.21 11.07 -18.30
C ARG A 101 -9.33 10.47 -17.20
N LEU A 102 -9.64 10.76 -15.94
CA LEU A 102 -8.89 10.26 -14.80
C LEU A 102 -9.52 9.00 -14.21
N ILE A 103 -8.65 8.19 -13.60
CA ILE A 103 -9.04 6.99 -12.90
C ILE A 103 -9.68 7.37 -11.58
N GLN A 104 -10.77 6.70 -11.26
CA GLN A 104 -11.25 6.60 -9.89
C GLN A 104 -10.58 5.37 -9.26
N GLY A 105 -9.72 5.60 -8.26
CA GLY A 105 -9.16 4.51 -7.45
C GLY A 105 -10.26 3.71 -6.74
N GLY A 106 -9.90 2.61 -6.08
CA GLY A 106 -10.79 1.70 -5.35
C GLY A 106 -12.07 2.33 -4.80
N PHE A 107 -13.22 1.83 -5.24
CA PHE A 107 -14.54 2.19 -4.73
C PHE A 107 -15.51 1.00 -4.88
N ARG A 108 -16.48 0.89 -3.98
CA ARG A 108 -17.58 -0.10 -4.08
C ARG A 108 -18.90 0.58 -4.40
N TYR A 109 -19.08 1.81 -3.94
CA TYR A 109 -20.32 2.54 -4.05
C TYR A 109 -20.16 3.75 -4.96
N GLN A 110 -21.16 3.98 -5.82
CA GLN A 110 -21.23 5.10 -6.74
C GLN A 110 -22.59 5.79 -6.58
N GLU A 111 -22.59 7.05 -6.15
CA GLU A 111 -23.79 7.87 -6.03
C GLU A 111 -23.94 8.76 -7.27
N LEU A 112 -25.09 8.70 -7.92
CA LEU A 112 -25.51 9.59 -8.99
C LEU A 112 -26.51 10.59 -8.44
N SER A 113 -26.28 11.89 -8.60
CA SER A 113 -27.22 12.91 -8.14
C SER A 113 -27.47 14.01 -9.17
N LEU A 114 -28.71 14.51 -9.21
CA LEU A 114 -29.11 15.65 -10.04
C LEU A 114 -29.81 16.71 -9.18
N ALA A 115 -29.12 17.83 -8.93
CA ALA A 115 -29.58 18.93 -8.08
C ALA A 115 -30.16 20.13 -8.84
N THR A 116 -30.55 19.94 -10.10
CA THR A 116 -31.10 20.99 -10.98
C THR A 116 -32.42 20.56 -11.60
N ALA A 117 -33.25 21.52 -12.00
CA ALA A 117 -34.58 21.26 -12.57
C ALA A 117 -34.48 20.74 -14.02
N GLY A 118 -34.13 19.48 -14.15
CA GLY A 118 -33.98 18.77 -15.41
C GLY A 118 -34.16 17.27 -15.25
N GLU A 119 -34.11 16.58 -16.38
CA GLU A 119 -34.19 15.12 -16.45
C GLU A 119 -33.00 14.58 -17.23
N LEU A 120 -32.29 13.63 -16.62
CA LEU A 120 -31.17 12.93 -17.22
C LEU A 120 -31.46 11.43 -17.22
N VAL A 121 -31.37 10.81 -18.38
CA VAL A 121 -31.55 9.38 -18.58
C VAL A 121 -30.19 8.78 -18.95
N LEU A 122 -29.71 7.86 -18.12
CA LEU A 122 -28.42 7.20 -18.27
C LEU A 122 -28.61 5.71 -18.56
N ALA A 123 -27.65 5.10 -19.24
CA ALA A 123 -27.54 3.65 -19.40
C ALA A 123 -26.08 3.22 -19.23
N THR A 124 -25.84 1.91 -19.08
CA THR A 124 -24.49 1.32 -19.04
C THR A 124 -23.54 1.95 -18.01
N VAL A 125 -24.09 2.41 -16.88
CA VAL A 125 -23.30 3.06 -15.82
C VAL A 125 -22.36 2.05 -15.19
N GLY A 126 -21.07 2.33 -15.24
CA GLY A 126 -20.03 1.38 -14.85
C GLY A 126 -18.63 2.00 -14.76
N VAL A 127 -17.63 1.12 -14.76
CA VAL A 127 -16.21 1.48 -14.75
C VAL A 127 -15.45 0.60 -15.73
N LYS A 128 -14.53 1.20 -16.50
CA LYS A 128 -13.57 0.49 -17.35
C LYS A 128 -12.31 0.21 -16.52
N PRO A 129 -12.03 -1.06 -16.17
CA PRO A 129 -11.01 -1.37 -15.18
C PRO A 129 -9.59 -1.19 -15.73
N THR A 130 -8.69 -0.68 -14.87
CA THR A 130 -7.25 -0.56 -15.15
C THR A 130 -6.49 -1.79 -14.66
N THR A 131 -6.88 -2.34 -13.50
CA THR A 131 -6.38 -3.58 -12.90
C THR A 131 -7.02 -4.85 -13.46
N SER A 132 -6.49 -6.01 -13.07
CA SER A 132 -6.99 -7.32 -13.51
C SER A 132 -8.39 -7.60 -12.97
N THR A 133 -9.25 -8.17 -13.82
CA THR A 133 -10.60 -8.64 -13.45
C THR A 133 -10.75 -10.15 -13.58
N THR A 134 -9.63 -10.88 -13.67
CA THR A 134 -9.64 -12.35 -13.70
C THR A 134 -10.41 -12.87 -12.49
N PRO A 135 -11.43 -13.73 -12.65
CA PRO A 135 -12.13 -14.32 -11.53
C PRO A 135 -11.15 -15.01 -10.57
N ILE A 136 -11.37 -14.91 -9.25
CA ILE A 136 -10.46 -15.50 -8.24
C ILE A 136 -10.29 -17.01 -8.46
N THR A 137 -11.34 -17.71 -8.87
CA THR A 137 -11.33 -19.14 -9.22
C THR A 137 -10.50 -19.49 -10.45
N SER A 138 -10.08 -18.47 -11.22
CA SER A 138 -9.29 -18.59 -12.45
C SER A 138 -7.88 -18.03 -12.29
N LEU A 139 -7.49 -17.62 -11.07
CA LEU A 139 -6.11 -17.23 -10.78
C LEU A 139 -5.16 -18.44 -10.87
N PRO A 140 -3.87 -18.21 -11.14
CA PRO A 140 -2.86 -19.28 -11.12
C PRO A 140 -2.81 -20.01 -9.78
N GLY A 141 -2.88 -19.26 -8.67
CA GLY A 141 -2.91 -19.78 -7.31
C GLY A 141 -4.32 -20.01 -6.80
N SER A 142 -4.48 -20.95 -5.87
CA SER A 142 -5.78 -21.20 -5.21
C SER A 142 -5.61 -21.82 -3.83
N PHE A 143 -6.59 -21.60 -2.96
CA PHE A 143 -6.69 -22.24 -1.65
C PHE A 143 -8.16 -22.39 -1.26
N GLU A 144 -8.55 -23.58 -0.85
CA GLU A 144 -9.85 -23.89 -0.26
C GLU A 144 -9.64 -24.88 0.90
N CYS A 145 -10.45 -24.77 1.95
CA CYS A 145 -10.45 -25.74 3.04
C CYS A 145 -11.85 -25.94 3.64
N SER A 146 -11.95 -26.87 4.60
CA SER A 146 -13.21 -27.17 5.30
C SER A 146 -13.78 -25.99 6.10
N ASP A 147 -12.98 -24.97 6.38
CA ASP A 147 -13.42 -23.73 7.02
C ASP A 147 -13.69 -22.63 5.97
N LYS A 148 -14.96 -22.22 5.88
CA LYS A 148 -15.40 -21.23 4.88
C LYS A 148 -14.82 -19.84 5.12
N ASP A 149 -14.51 -19.45 6.35
CA ASP A 149 -13.92 -18.14 6.59
C ASP A 149 -12.45 -18.13 6.19
N LEU A 150 -11.70 -19.21 6.43
CA LEU A 150 -10.30 -19.28 5.97
C LEU A 150 -10.21 -19.26 4.44
N THR A 151 -11.10 -19.98 3.76
CA THR A 151 -11.24 -19.90 2.29
C THR A 151 -11.56 -18.48 1.84
N ARG A 152 -12.48 -17.80 2.53
CA ARG A 152 -12.87 -16.42 2.22
C ARG A 152 -11.74 -15.42 2.47
N ILE A 153 -11.01 -15.57 3.57
CA ILE A 153 -9.82 -14.76 3.91
C ILE A 153 -8.80 -14.85 2.78
N TRP A 154 -8.50 -16.05 2.30
CA TRP A 154 -7.56 -16.22 1.19
C TRP A 154 -8.04 -15.52 -0.09
N ASN A 155 -9.31 -15.70 -0.45
CA ASN A 155 -9.90 -15.08 -1.65
C ASN A 155 -9.87 -13.54 -1.60
N VAL A 156 -10.17 -12.95 -0.44
CA VAL A 156 -10.16 -11.49 -0.24
C VAL A 156 -8.73 -10.94 -0.33
N GLY A 157 -7.73 -11.67 0.18
CA GLY A 157 -6.34 -11.26 0.04
C GLY A 157 -5.84 -11.35 -1.40
N ALA A 158 -6.21 -12.40 -2.15
CA ALA A 158 -5.95 -12.49 -3.58
C ALA A 158 -6.60 -11.34 -4.38
N ARG A 159 -7.85 -10.97 -4.04
CA ARG A 159 -8.55 -9.83 -4.64
C ARG A 159 -7.88 -8.50 -4.32
N THR A 160 -7.40 -8.33 -3.08
CA THR A 160 -6.64 -7.14 -2.67
C THR A 160 -5.46 -6.94 -3.61
N ILE A 161 -4.62 -7.96 -3.78
CA ILE A 161 -3.44 -7.88 -4.67
C ILE A 161 -3.81 -7.53 -6.12
N GLN A 162 -4.88 -8.12 -6.68
CA GLN A 162 -5.31 -7.76 -8.05
C GLN A 162 -5.56 -6.26 -8.24
N LEU A 163 -6.11 -5.57 -7.23
CA LEU A 163 -6.38 -4.12 -7.28
C LEU A 163 -5.14 -3.26 -7.02
N ASN A 164 -4.08 -3.85 -6.46
CA ASN A 164 -2.82 -3.19 -6.16
C ASN A 164 -1.77 -3.35 -7.29
N GLU A 165 -2.00 -4.25 -8.24
CA GLU A 165 -1.13 -4.51 -9.40
C GLU A 165 -1.48 -3.62 -10.60
N ILE A 166 -0.72 -2.54 -10.79
CA ILE A 166 -0.96 -1.52 -11.82
C ILE A 166 -0.11 -1.81 -13.06
N PRO A 167 -0.73 -2.06 -14.23
CA PRO A 167 0.02 -2.31 -15.47
C PRO A 167 0.76 -1.07 -15.95
N ALA A 168 1.91 -1.26 -16.60
CA ALA A 168 2.65 -0.19 -17.28
C ALA A 168 1.74 0.56 -18.28
N ASN A 169 1.91 1.87 -18.37
CA ASN A 169 1.20 2.78 -19.27
C ASN A 169 -0.33 2.74 -19.10
N SER A 170 -0.81 2.47 -17.88
CA SER A 170 -2.25 2.42 -17.59
C SER A 170 -2.76 3.65 -16.86
N ILE A 171 -1.87 4.41 -16.22
CA ILE A 171 -2.19 5.69 -15.57
C ILE A 171 -2.23 6.80 -16.63
N PRO A 172 -3.29 7.63 -16.70
CA PRO A 172 -3.38 8.73 -17.65
C PRO A 172 -2.47 9.90 -17.25
N GLU A 173 -2.16 10.78 -18.20
CA GLU A 173 -1.58 12.09 -17.87
C GLU A 173 -2.55 12.89 -17.00
N PHE A 174 -2.02 13.57 -15.98
CA PHE A 174 -2.85 14.24 -14.98
C PHE A 174 -3.55 15.49 -15.52
N TRP A 175 -2.87 16.24 -16.39
CA TRP A 175 -3.36 17.49 -17.00
C TRP A 175 -3.61 17.31 -18.49
N GLU A 176 -4.46 18.17 -19.05
CA GLU A 176 -4.68 18.25 -20.50
C GLU A 176 -3.81 19.38 -21.08
N VAL A 177 -2.72 19.00 -21.75
CA VAL A 177 -1.75 19.96 -22.29
C VAL A 177 -2.15 20.39 -23.70
N THR A 178 -2.19 21.70 -23.95
CA THR A 178 -2.49 22.27 -25.27
C THR A 178 -1.49 23.38 -25.61
N SER A 179 -1.45 23.78 -26.89
CA SER A 179 -0.60 24.89 -27.34
C SER A 179 -0.98 26.26 -26.74
N GLU A 180 -2.21 26.42 -26.23
CA GLU A 180 -2.64 27.65 -25.54
C GLU A 180 -2.18 27.67 -24.07
N GLY A 181 -2.06 26.50 -23.46
CA GLY A 181 -1.74 26.29 -22.04
C GLY A 181 -2.27 24.93 -21.56
N SER A 182 -1.96 24.58 -20.32
CA SER A 182 -2.40 23.31 -19.73
C SER A 182 -3.69 23.49 -18.91
N TYR A 183 -4.72 22.71 -19.25
CA TYR A 183 -6.02 22.72 -18.58
C TYR A 183 -6.06 21.77 -17.39
N VAL A 184 -6.65 22.25 -16.29
CA VAL A 184 -6.82 21.51 -15.04
C VAL A 184 -8.28 21.66 -14.59
N ASP A 185 -8.91 20.54 -14.23
CA ASP A 185 -10.30 20.50 -13.73
C ASP A 185 -10.37 19.66 -12.46
N SER A 186 -10.76 20.32 -11.36
CA SER A 186 -11.01 19.67 -10.07
C SER A 186 -9.86 18.77 -9.64
N GLN A 187 -8.63 19.26 -9.69
CA GLN A 187 -7.43 18.51 -9.29
C GLN A 187 -6.62 19.27 -8.25
N ALA A 188 -6.21 18.55 -7.20
CA ALA A 188 -5.29 19.09 -6.22
C ALA A 188 -3.91 19.34 -6.86
N PRO A 189 -3.21 20.42 -6.47
CA PRO A 189 -1.86 20.69 -6.93
C PRO A 189 -0.90 19.52 -6.72
N GLN A 190 -0.11 19.22 -7.75
CA GLN A 190 1.05 18.33 -7.64
C GLN A 190 2.32 19.17 -7.52
N SER A 191 3.13 18.91 -6.51
CA SER A 191 4.36 19.64 -6.23
C SER A 191 5.46 19.31 -7.24
N LEU A 192 6.25 20.32 -7.63
CA LEU A 192 7.48 20.12 -8.40
C LEU A 192 8.39 19.13 -7.67
N PHE A 193 8.77 18.06 -8.35
CA PHE A 193 9.52 16.95 -7.77
C PHE A 193 11.01 17.04 -8.06
N GLY A 194 11.81 16.79 -7.03
CA GLY A 194 13.27 16.69 -7.11
C GLY A 194 13.91 17.01 -5.76
N ALA A 195 15.00 16.32 -5.43
CA ALA A 195 15.62 16.43 -4.10
C ALA A 195 15.96 17.88 -3.70
N ALA A 196 16.44 18.69 -4.65
CA ALA A 196 16.71 20.11 -4.41
C ALA A 196 15.43 20.94 -4.20
N TYR A 197 14.34 20.60 -4.89
CA TYR A 197 13.08 21.34 -4.83
C TYR A 197 12.31 21.04 -3.54
N SER A 198 12.36 19.79 -3.07
CA SER A 198 11.72 19.37 -1.81
C SER A 198 12.35 20.02 -0.58
N ALA A 199 13.53 20.63 -0.69
CA ALA A 199 14.22 21.34 0.39
C ALA A 199 14.11 22.88 0.30
N LEU A 200 13.33 23.42 -0.65
CA LEU A 200 13.17 24.86 -0.80
C LEU A 200 12.47 25.47 0.41
N MET A 201 12.99 26.61 0.89
CA MET A 201 12.42 27.32 2.05
C MET A 201 12.02 28.76 1.71
N ALA A 202 12.61 29.34 0.66
CA ALA A 202 12.33 30.70 0.23
C ALA A 202 12.52 30.86 -1.28
N TYR A 203 11.51 31.39 -1.97
CA TYR A 203 11.46 31.55 -3.42
C TYR A 203 10.33 32.48 -3.84
N GLU A 204 10.40 32.94 -5.07
CA GLU A 204 9.29 33.59 -5.77
C GLU A 204 8.83 32.64 -6.88
N VAL A 205 7.53 32.37 -6.97
CA VAL A 205 6.91 31.62 -8.06
C VAL A 205 5.92 32.52 -8.80
N GLY A 206 5.99 32.54 -10.12
CA GLY A 206 5.10 33.28 -10.99
C GLY A 206 4.56 32.42 -12.12
N PHE A 207 3.31 32.65 -12.51
CA PHE A 207 2.64 31.94 -13.60
C PHE A 207 1.49 32.77 -14.15
N GLU A 208 1.07 32.46 -15.38
CA GLU A 208 -0.16 32.98 -15.97
C GLU A 208 -1.29 31.96 -15.79
N VAL A 209 -2.47 32.44 -15.40
CA VAL A 209 -3.67 31.61 -15.23
C VAL A 209 -4.85 32.23 -15.98
N LYS A 210 -5.63 31.39 -16.65
CA LYS A 210 -6.92 31.74 -17.24
C LYS A 210 -8.02 30.94 -16.53
N PRO A 211 -8.72 31.51 -15.54
CA PRO A 211 -9.81 30.82 -14.86
C PRO A 211 -10.94 30.50 -15.85
N ILE A 212 -11.36 29.23 -15.93
CA ILE A 212 -12.44 28.77 -16.83
C ILE A 212 -13.75 28.63 -16.06
N TYR A 213 -13.71 28.03 -14.86
CA TYR A 213 -14.85 27.97 -13.95
C TYR A 213 -14.42 28.20 -12.50
N GLY A 214 -15.09 29.15 -11.84
CA GLY A 214 -15.12 29.38 -10.39
C GLY A 214 -13.84 29.83 -9.70
N GLY A 215 -12.66 29.52 -10.22
CA GLY A 215 -11.39 29.89 -9.59
C GLY A 215 -10.24 28.97 -9.98
N PHE A 216 -9.19 29.01 -9.16
CA PHE A 216 -8.00 28.18 -9.29
C PHE A 216 -7.30 28.03 -7.94
N SER A 217 -6.32 27.14 -7.86
CA SER A 217 -5.51 26.93 -6.67
C SER A 217 -4.06 26.64 -7.00
N PHE A 218 -3.19 26.77 -6.02
CA PHE A 218 -1.79 26.38 -6.09
C PHE A 218 -1.25 26.09 -4.70
N SER A 219 -0.18 25.33 -4.60
CA SER A 219 0.50 25.03 -3.34
C SER A 219 1.88 25.66 -3.28
N VAL A 220 2.34 25.98 -2.08
CA VAL A 220 3.72 26.39 -1.76
C VAL A 220 4.19 25.70 -0.49
N LEU A 221 5.50 25.56 -0.30
CA LEU A 221 6.11 24.80 0.79
C LEU A 221 5.48 23.40 0.89
N ALA A 222 5.29 22.79 -0.27
CA ALA A 222 4.64 21.50 -0.40
C ALA A 222 5.69 20.39 -0.53
N ASP A 223 5.57 19.37 0.32
CA ASP A 223 6.45 18.21 0.31
C ASP A 223 6.19 17.30 -0.91
N THR A 224 6.94 16.20 -1.00
CA THR A 224 6.81 15.21 -2.08
C THR A 224 5.50 14.41 -2.02
N LEU A 225 4.79 14.49 -0.89
CA LEU A 225 3.46 13.94 -0.68
C LEU A 225 2.36 14.99 -0.94
N ASN A 226 2.73 16.14 -1.52
CA ASN A 226 1.87 17.28 -1.85
C ASN A 226 1.22 17.98 -0.66
N SER A 227 1.70 17.76 0.57
CA SER A 227 1.23 18.46 1.75
C SER A 227 2.04 19.72 1.98
N GLY A 228 1.37 20.87 2.14
CA GLY A 228 2.04 22.15 2.35
C GLY A 228 1.06 23.26 2.68
N ILE A 229 1.23 24.41 2.03
CA ILE A 229 0.32 25.54 2.12
C ILE A 229 -0.47 25.65 0.82
N TYR A 230 -1.75 25.29 0.89
CA TYR A 230 -2.69 25.34 -0.21
C TYR A 230 -3.34 26.73 -0.30
N ILE A 231 -3.11 27.45 -1.39
CA ILE A 231 -3.73 28.73 -1.70
C ILE A 231 -4.91 28.51 -2.64
N TRP A 232 -6.08 29.01 -2.23
CA TRP A 232 -7.31 28.90 -2.98
C TRP A 232 -7.84 30.27 -3.36
N VAL A 233 -7.94 30.55 -4.66
CA VAL A 233 -8.56 31.76 -5.20
C VAL A 233 -9.94 31.38 -5.71
N ASN A 234 -10.97 31.72 -4.95
CA ASN A 234 -12.37 31.45 -5.28
C ASN A 234 -13.05 32.73 -5.80
N ILE A 235 -13.28 32.75 -7.11
CA ILE A 235 -13.89 33.87 -7.82
C ILE A 235 -15.40 33.89 -7.57
N ASP A 236 -16.04 32.72 -7.50
CA ASP A 236 -17.50 32.60 -7.31
C ASP A 236 -18.00 33.27 -6.02
N ASN A 237 -17.23 33.17 -4.94
CA ASN A 237 -17.56 33.80 -3.66
C ASN A 237 -16.68 35.02 -3.33
N GLY A 238 -15.77 35.41 -4.24
CA GLY A 238 -14.93 36.58 -4.08
C GLY A 238 -13.93 36.48 -2.92
N THR A 239 -13.34 35.30 -2.66
CA THR A 239 -12.40 35.08 -1.56
C THR A 239 -11.07 34.48 -2.01
N VAL A 240 -10.02 34.74 -1.24
CA VAL A 240 -8.75 34.02 -1.28
C VAL A 240 -8.46 33.47 0.12
N SER A 241 -8.01 32.22 0.20
CA SER A 241 -7.63 31.58 1.47
C SER A 241 -6.32 30.80 1.36
N ALA A 242 -5.67 30.62 2.50
CA ALA A 242 -4.52 29.75 2.69
C ALA A 242 -4.85 28.70 3.74
N ASN A 243 -4.62 27.43 3.41
CA ASN A 243 -4.93 26.28 4.26
C ASN A 243 -3.69 25.39 4.39
N ALA A 244 -3.43 24.88 5.58
CA ALA A 244 -2.43 23.83 5.80
C ALA A 244 -2.96 22.48 5.31
N GLY A 245 -2.21 21.81 4.45
CA GLY A 245 -2.56 20.51 3.89
C GLY A 245 -2.45 20.48 2.37
N THR A 246 -3.34 19.73 1.73
CA THR A 246 -3.27 19.39 0.30
C THR A 246 -4.39 19.99 -0.54
N THR A 247 -5.50 20.41 0.08
CA THR A 247 -6.73 20.90 -0.59
C THR A 247 -7.43 21.98 0.24
N GLU A 248 -8.57 22.48 -0.26
CA GLU A 248 -9.48 23.40 0.42
C GLU A 248 -10.41 22.74 1.45
N SER A 249 -10.29 21.43 1.69
CA SER A 249 -11.19 20.71 2.60
C SER A 249 -11.24 21.37 3.99
N VAL A 250 -12.39 21.30 4.66
CA VAL A 250 -12.57 21.81 6.04
C VAL A 250 -11.68 21.10 7.07
N THR A 251 -11.12 19.94 6.73
CA THR A 251 -10.09 19.26 7.53
C THR A 251 -8.71 19.90 7.39
N SER A 252 -8.49 20.70 6.36
CA SER A 252 -7.28 21.49 6.16
C SER A 252 -7.33 22.72 7.08
N GLY A 253 -6.26 22.93 7.84
CA GLY A 253 -6.23 23.98 8.86
C GLY A 253 -6.18 25.36 8.22
N LEU A 254 -7.28 26.12 8.27
CA LEU A 254 -7.34 27.48 7.75
C LEU A 254 -6.30 28.37 8.44
N LEU A 255 -5.40 28.96 7.65
CA LEU A 255 -4.31 29.82 8.12
C LEU A 255 -4.64 31.31 7.92
N ALA A 256 -5.22 31.64 6.76
CA ALA A 256 -5.59 33.01 6.42
C ALA A 256 -6.73 33.02 5.39
N GLN A 257 -7.53 34.08 5.42
CA GLN A 257 -8.58 34.34 4.42
C GLN A 257 -8.79 35.84 4.26
N SER A 258 -9.03 36.27 3.02
CA SER A 258 -9.39 37.65 2.69
C SER A 258 -10.44 37.68 1.58
N ALA A 259 -11.18 38.79 1.48
CA ALA A 259 -11.95 39.09 0.28
C ALA A 259 -10.99 39.42 -0.88
N LEU A 260 -11.37 39.04 -2.09
CA LEU A 260 -10.69 39.45 -3.31
C LEU A 260 -10.89 40.95 -3.50
N ASN A 261 -9.83 41.72 -3.27
CA ASN A 261 -9.81 43.18 -3.44
C ASN A 261 -9.67 43.62 -4.91
N LYS A 262 -9.69 42.66 -5.84
CA LYS A 262 -9.59 42.85 -7.29
C LYS A 262 -10.60 41.94 -7.99
N THR A 263 -11.31 42.49 -8.97
CA THR A 263 -12.15 41.70 -9.88
C THR A 263 -11.27 40.92 -10.85
N LEU A 264 -11.46 39.61 -10.91
CA LEU A 264 -10.84 38.72 -11.90
C LEU A 264 -11.87 38.39 -12.97
N THR A 265 -11.47 38.49 -14.23
CA THR A 265 -12.34 38.17 -15.36
C THR A 265 -12.18 36.70 -15.70
N MET A 266 -13.30 35.99 -15.89
CA MET A 266 -13.25 34.62 -16.40
C MET A 266 -12.83 34.59 -17.87
N ASP A 267 -12.14 33.54 -18.30
CA ASP A 267 -11.63 33.36 -19.68
C ASP A 267 -10.64 34.44 -20.16
N GLU A 268 -10.01 35.17 -19.22
CA GLU A 268 -8.88 36.07 -19.49
C GLU A 268 -7.63 35.64 -18.73
N TRP A 269 -6.45 35.94 -19.30
CA TRP A 269 -5.17 35.64 -18.67
C TRP A 269 -4.83 36.66 -17.58
N HIS A 270 -4.50 36.15 -16.40
CA HIS A 270 -4.04 36.91 -15.24
C HIS A 270 -2.64 36.47 -14.82
N ASN A 271 -1.82 37.42 -14.38
CA ASN A 271 -0.49 37.15 -13.86
C ASN A 271 -0.54 36.92 -12.35
N VAL A 272 -0.09 35.76 -11.88
CA VAL A 272 0.01 35.45 -10.46
C VAL A 272 1.47 35.44 -10.03
N THR A 273 1.76 35.97 -8.85
CA THR A 273 3.07 35.86 -8.22
C THR A 273 2.90 35.57 -6.74
N ALA A 274 3.58 34.55 -6.22
CA ALA A 274 3.67 34.27 -4.80
C ALA A 274 5.12 34.39 -4.33
N VAL A 275 5.34 35.20 -3.30
CA VAL A 275 6.63 35.33 -2.63
C VAL A 275 6.57 34.52 -1.34
N VAL A 276 7.44 33.54 -1.24
CA VAL A 276 7.54 32.61 -0.11
C VAL A 276 8.86 32.87 0.60
N ASN A 277 8.79 33.20 1.88
CA ASN A 277 9.96 33.36 2.73
C ASN A 277 9.71 32.65 4.06
N LEU A 278 9.85 31.33 4.05
CA LEU A 278 9.64 30.45 5.18
C LEU A 278 8.25 30.60 5.81
N THR A 279 8.12 31.46 6.82
CA THR A 279 6.85 31.72 7.51
C THR A 279 6.00 32.77 6.82
N ASP A 280 6.63 33.72 6.11
CA ASP A 280 5.92 34.85 5.50
C ASP A 280 5.63 34.57 4.03
N ILE A 281 4.35 34.67 3.66
CA ILE A 281 3.86 34.41 2.31
C ILE A 281 3.00 35.59 1.85
N SER A 282 3.24 36.07 0.64
CA SER A 282 2.35 37.02 -0.04
C SER A 282 2.01 36.54 -1.45
N VAL A 283 0.79 36.86 -1.88
CA VAL A 283 0.24 36.50 -3.19
C VAL A 283 -0.30 37.76 -3.85
N SER A 284 0.11 37.97 -5.09
CA SER A 284 -0.32 39.07 -5.94
C SER A 284 -0.93 38.55 -7.23
N ILE A 285 -1.98 39.23 -7.71
CA ILE A 285 -2.57 38.99 -9.04
C ILE A 285 -2.60 40.31 -9.81
N ASP A 286 -2.04 40.31 -11.02
CA ASP A 286 -1.83 41.48 -11.88
C ASP A 286 -1.22 42.66 -11.10
N SER A 287 -0.16 42.36 -10.34
CA SER A 287 0.56 43.32 -9.49
C SER A 287 -0.22 43.90 -8.30
N VAL A 288 -1.39 43.36 -7.97
CA VAL A 288 -2.16 43.73 -6.76
C VAL A 288 -2.00 42.63 -5.72
N GLU A 289 -1.51 42.97 -4.52
CA GLU A 289 -1.44 42.03 -3.39
C GLU A 289 -2.86 41.68 -2.92
N ILE A 290 -3.22 40.39 -3.01
CA ILE A 290 -4.54 39.87 -2.66
C ILE A 290 -4.55 39.14 -1.30
N LEU A 291 -3.39 38.63 -0.86
CA LEU A 291 -3.24 37.93 0.40
C LEU A 291 -1.81 38.07 0.91
N LYS A 292 -1.66 38.34 2.21
CA LYS A 292 -0.39 38.34 2.92
C LYS A 292 -0.59 37.82 4.34
N PHE A 293 0.21 36.85 4.75
CA PHE A 293 0.05 36.18 6.03
C PHE A 293 1.35 35.53 6.49
N THR A 294 1.37 35.15 7.77
CA THR A 294 2.44 34.35 8.38
C THR A 294 1.87 33.00 8.81
N GLN A 295 2.64 31.92 8.66
CA GLN A 295 2.23 30.57 9.01
C GLN A 295 3.34 29.76 9.70
N THR A 296 2.96 28.69 10.39
CA THR A 296 3.88 27.77 11.10
C THR A 296 3.58 26.30 10.82
N ALA A 297 2.82 26.01 9.77
CA ALA A 297 2.34 24.68 9.43
C ALA A 297 3.31 23.91 8.52
N SER A 298 4.00 24.59 7.61
CA SER A 298 5.04 24.00 6.74
C SER A 298 6.22 24.96 6.59
N PHE A 299 7.44 24.44 6.49
CA PHE A 299 8.66 25.26 6.47
C PHE A 299 9.58 24.97 5.28
N TYR A 300 9.23 23.99 4.46
CA TYR A 300 10.04 23.58 3.31
C TYR A 300 9.15 22.94 2.26
N GLY A 301 9.67 22.80 1.05
CA GLY A 301 8.99 22.16 -0.06
C GLY A 301 8.82 23.10 -1.25
N SER A 302 8.37 22.51 -2.36
CA SER A 302 8.24 23.21 -3.63
C SER A 302 6.82 23.77 -3.80
N PHE A 303 6.36 23.87 -5.04
CA PHE A 303 5.09 24.48 -5.43
C PHE A 303 4.41 23.63 -6.50
N GLY A 304 3.09 23.75 -6.61
CA GLY A 304 2.27 23.07 -7.60
C GLY A 304 1.07 23.92 -8.01
N LEU A 305 0.46 23.66 -9.17
CA LEU A 305 -0.74 24.35 -9.64
C LEU A 305 -1.93 23.40 -9.68
N GLY A 306 -3.15 23.89 -9.49
CA GLY A 306 -4.34 23.06 -9.41
C GLY A 306 -5.65 23.84 -9.56
N ALA A 307 -6.76 23.13 -9.39
CA ALA A 307 -8.09 23.73 -9.33
C ALA A 307 -8.93 22.98 -8.29
N ALA A 308 -9.56 23.72 -7.38
CA ALA A 308 -10.41 23.14 -6.33
C ALA A 308 -11.60 22.36 -6.89
N LEU A 309 -12.31 21.61 -6.05
CA LEU A 309 -13.47 20.82 -6.51
C LEU A 309 -14.48 21.68 -7.27
N GLY A 310 -14.76 21.30 -8.52
CA GLY A 310 -15.69 21.98 -9.39
C GLY A 310 -15.13 23.24 -10.03
N GLN A 311 -13.86 23.59 -9.83
CA GLN A 311 -13.20 24.68 -10.51
C GLN A 311 -12.32 24.16 -11.64
N SER A 312 -12.03 25.02 -12.60
CA SER A 312 -11.07 24.72 -13.67
C SER A 312 -10.37 25.97 -14.16
N ALA A 313 -9.14 25.79 -14.61
CA ALA A 313 -8.29 26.86 -15.12
C ALA A 313 -7.28 26.34 -16.15
N MET A 314 -6.79 27.22 -17.02
CA MET A 314 -5.60 26.97 -17.83
C MET A 314 -4.38 27.68 -17.25
N PHE A 315 -3.22 27.04 -17.31
CA PHE A 315 -1.96 27.59 -16.82
C PHE A 315 -0.90 27.65 -17.92
N LYS A 316 -0.07 28.70 -17.91
CA LYS A 316 1.12 28.81 -18.76
C LYS A 316 2.21 29.65 -18.11
N ASN A 317 3.40 29.63 -18.70
CA ASN A 317 4.53 30.50 -18.32
C ASN A 317 4.90 30.41 -16.83
N LEU A 318 5.02 29.20 -16.30
CA LEU A 318 5.48 28.97 -14.93
C LEU A 318 6.99 29.27 -14.82
N ASN A 319 7.36 30.06 -13.84
CA ASN A 319 8.73 30.39 -13.51
C ASN A 319 8.91 30.49 -11.98
N ALA A 320 10.02 29.99 -11.47
CA ALA A 320 10.40 30.15 -10.08
C ALA A 320 11.87 30.56 -9.94
N THR A 321 12.12 31.47 -9.00
CA THR A 321 13.46 31.95 -8.69
C THR A 321 13.68 31.99 -7.18
N THR A 322 14.94 31.94 -6.74
CA THR A 322 15.27 32.35 -5.37
C THR A 322 14.91 33.82 -5.17
N LEU A 323 14.83 34.28 -3.92
CA LEU A 323 14.61 35.70 -3.61
C LEU A 323 15.75 36.61 -4.15
N THR A 324 16.90 36.03 -4.48
CA THR A 324 18.03 36.71 -5.15
C THR A 324 18.00 36.59 -6.68
N ARG A 325 16.87 36.16 -7.26
CA ARG A 325 16.63 36.03 -8.71
C ARG A 325 17.46 34.94 -9.41
N THR A 326 17.96 33.94 -8.67
CA THR A 326 18.57 32.75 -9.28
C THR A 326 17.45 31.83 -9.79
N PRO A 327 17.48 31.37 -11.05
CA PRO A 327 16.46 30.44 -11.57
C PRO A 327 16.40 29.13 -10.78
N ILE A 328 15.19 28.68 -10.47
CA ILE A 328 14.89 27.37 -9.84
C ILE A 328 14.26 26.45 -10.88
N TYR A 329 13.23 26.93 -11.59
CA TYR A 329 12.47 26.16 -12.57
C TYR A 329 11.77 27.09 -13.56
N SER A 330 11.60 26.66 -14.81
CA SER A 330 10.74 27.36 -15.77
C SER A 330 10.16 26.39 -16.79
N SER A 331 8.90 26.59 -17.14
CA SER A 331 8.20 25.86 -18.20
C SER A 331 7.11 26.72 -18.83
N ALA A 332 6.94 26.61 -20.15
CA ALA A 332 5.83 27.25 -20.86
C ALA A 332 4.47 26.64 -20.49
N LEU A 333 4.45 25.38 -20.04
CA LEU A 333 3.26 24.54 -19.81
C LEU A 333 2.36 24.39 -21.06
N THR A 334 2.95 24.40 -22.25
CA THR A 334 2.25 24.22 -23.54
C THR A 334 2.62 22.93 -24.25
N GLU A 335 3.56 22.16 -23.71
CA GLU A 335 4.06 20.88 -24.25
C GLU A 335 4.18 19.88 -23.10
N SER A 336 3.89 18.60 -23.31
CA SER A 336 3.74 17.62 -22.20
C SER A 336 5.04 17.25 -21.47
N THR A 337 6.19 17.72 -21.93
CA THR A 337 7.50 17.36 -21.35
C THR A 337 7.67 17.77 -19.89
N PHE A 338 6.93 18.77 -19.39
CA PHE A 338 6.99 19.18 -17.98
C PHE A 338 6.25 18.22 -17.04
N LEU A 339 5.35 17.36 -17.54
CA LEU A 339 4.51 16.51 -16.69
C LEU A 339 5.36 15.61 -15.79
N SER A 340 6.50 15.10 -16.29
CA SER A 340 7.43 14.29 -15.49
C SER A 340 8.04 15.06 -14.33
N ASP A 341 8.25 16.37 -14.46
CA ASP A 341 8.85 17.20 -13.40
C ASP A 341 7.94 17.30 -12.18
N PHE A 342 6.64 17.06 -12.35
CA PHE A 342 5.62 17.09 -11.29
C PHE A 342 5.04 15.71 -10.99
N LEU A 343 5.61 14.64 -11.57
CA LEU A 343 5.11 13.27 -11.46
C LEU A 343 3.66 13.10 -11.96
N MET A 344 3.31 13.86 -13.01
CA MET A 344 1.98 13.94 -13.62
C MET A 344 1.84 13.15 -14.92
N GLY A 345 2.89 12.39 -15.30
CA GLY A 345 2.90 11.54 -16.49
C GLY A 345 2.22 10.17 -16.28
N THR A 346 2.44 9.25 -17.22
CA THR A 346 2.03 7.85 -17.08
C THR A 346 3.05 7.05 -16.25
N ASN A 347 2.72 5.80 -15.90
CA ASN A 347 3.61 4.90 -15.19
C ASN A 347 4.42 4.03 -16.17
N PRO A 348 5.76 4.07 -16.16
CA PRO A 348 6.58 3.34 -17.15
C PRO A 348 6.65 1.84 -16.92
N LEU A 349 6.49 1.39 -15.67
CA LEU A 349 6.66 0.00 -15.26
C LEU A 349 5.34 -0.59 -14.75
N ASN A 350 5.25 -1.93 -14.82
CA ASN A 350 4.26 -2.67 -14.04
C ASN A 350 4.68 -2.56 -12.57
N THR A 351 3.77 -2.15 -11.70
CA THR A 351 4.11 -1.89 -10.30
C THR A 351 3.03 -2.39 -9.38
N THR A 352 3.42 -2.94 -8.24
CA THR A 352 2.53 -3.06 -7.08
C THR A 352 2.58 -1.78 -6.24
N VAL A 353 1.43 -1.36 -5.72
CA VAL A 353 1.28 -0.19 -4.84
C VAL A 353 0.69 -0.56 -3.46
N ASP A 354 0.78 0.36 -2.52
CA ASP A 354 0.23 0.29 -1.16
C ASP A 354 -1.27 -0.01 -1.14
N GLY A 355 -2.09 0.82 -1.78
CA GLY A 355 -3.54 0.76 -1.78
C GLY A 355 -4.14 1.10 -3.14
N SER A 356 -5.38 0.67 -3.38
CA SER A 356 -6.06 0.97 -4.65
C SER A 356 -6.93 2.23 -4.60
N LYS A 357 -7.40 2.66 -3.42
CA LYS A 357 -8.26 3.86 -3.27
C LYS A 357 -7.49 5.16 -3.46
N ARG A 358 -6.55 5.42 -2.56
CA ARG A 358 -5.77 6.66 -2.47
C ARG A 358 -4.29 6.35 -2.74
N ASP A 359 -3.41 7.35 -2.63
CA ASP A 359 -1.95 7.28 -2.74
C ASP A 359 -1.45 6.61 -4.05
N ARG A 360 -1.64 5.30 -4.21
CA ARG A 360 -1.24 4.46 -5.34
C ARG A 360 0.25 4.62 -5.62
N ILE A 361 1.01 4.53 -4.54
CA ILE A 361 2.45 4.73 -4.50
C ILE A 361 3.10 3.37 -4.20
N ALA A 362 4.24 3.10 -4.81
CA ALA A 362 5.02 1.95 -4.39
C ALA A 362 5.66 2.27 -3.03
N TYR A 363 5.41 1.43 -2.02
CA TYR A 363 6.06 1.49 -0.70
C TYR A 363 6.88 0.21 -0.49
N THR A 364 8.13 0.34 -0.02
CA THR A 364 8.99 -0.83 0.14
C THR A 364 8.60 -1.72 1.33
N GLY A 365 7.95 -1.16 2.35
CA GLY A 365 7.43 -1.89 3.51
C GLY A 365 6.25 -2.78 3.13
N ASP A 366 5.29 -2.24 2.38
CA ASP A 366 4.16 -2.97 1.79
C ASP A 366 4.60 -4.12 0.90
N LEU A 367 5.66 -3.91 0.13
CA LEU A 367 6.21 -4.90 -0.79
C LEU A 367 6.58 -6.22 -0.09
N ASP A 368 7.07 -6.17 1.15
CA ASP A 368 7.42 -7.36 1.95
C ASP A 368 6.22 -8.30 2.12
N VAL A 369 5.03 -7.75 2.39
CA VAL A 369 3.80 -8.55 2.47
C VAL A 369 3.25 -8.87 1.08
N ALA A 370 3.29 -7.89 0.16
CA ALA A 370 2.71 -8.02 -1.18
C ALA A 370 3.39 -9.11 -2.03
N VAL A 371 4.71 -9.29 -1.93
CA VAL A 371 5.44 -10.36 -2.64
C VAL A 371 4.87 -11.73 -2.29
N GLY A 372 4.67 -11.99 -1.00
CA GLY A 372 4.09 -13.26 -0.54
C GLY A 372 2.72 -13.53 -1.13
N ALA A 373 1.81 -12.55 -1.04
CA ALA A 373 0.44 -12.70 -1.50
C ALA A 373 0.35 -12.79 -3.03
N THR A 374 1.14 -12.00 -3.75
CA THR A 374 1.27 -12.03 -5.22
C THR A 374 1.70 -13.40 -5.71
N MET A 375 2.81 -13.91 -5.17
CA MET A 375 3.37 -15.19 -5.59
C MET A 375 2.47 -16.38 -5.22
N ALA A 376 1.62 -16.24 -4.19
CA ALA A 376 0.65 -17.27 -3.80
C ALA A 376 -0.64 -17.26 -4.62
N SER A 377 -0.99 -16.14 -5.28
CA SER A 377 -2.30 -15.92 -5.91
C SER A 377 -2.23 -15.56 -7.39
N THR A 378 -2.02 -14.28 -7.73
CA THR A 378 -1.99 -13.75 -9.10
C THR A 378 -0.78 -14.27 -9.88
N TYR A 379 0.31 -14.61 -9.19
CA TYR A 379 1.62 -14.90 -9.77
C TYR A 379 2.11 -13.76 -10.69
N GLY A 380 1.77 -12.52 -10.34
CA GLY A 380 2.12 -11.29 -11.06
C GLY A 380 3.60 -10.91 -10.92
N THR A 381 4.51 -11.78 -11.38
CA THR A 381 5.97 -11.59 -11.25
C THR A 381 6.48 -10.30 -11.90
N GLU A 382 5.81 -9.82 -12.94
CA GLU A 382 6.12 -8.59 -13.66
C GLU A 382 5.87 -7.34 -12.82
N TYR A 383 4.86 -7.35 -11.94
CA TYR A 383 4.55 -6.22 -11.04
C TYR A 383 5.58 -6.13 -9.93
N ILE A 384 5.96 -7.27 -9.34
CA ILE A 384 7.03 -7.32 -8.34
C ILE A 384 8.36 -6.91 -8.97
N ARG A 385 8.71 -7.46 -10.14
CA ARG A 385 9.96 -7.10 -10.82
C ARG A 385 10.01 -5.61 -11.16
N GLY A 386 8.97 -5.03 -11.75
CA GLY A 386 8.98 -3.61 -12.08
C GLY A 386 9.08 -2.72 -10.84
N THR A 387 8.42 -3.08 -9.72
CA THR A 387 8.59 -2.38 -8.45
C THR A 387 10.03 -2.50 -7.90
N LEU A 388 10.65 -3.70 -7.98
CA LEU A 388 12.04 -3.89 -7.58
C LEU A 388 13.00 -3.10 -8.47
N ASP A 389 12.82 -3.13 -9.79
CA ASP A 389 13.66 -2.39 -10.75
C ASP A 389 13.58 -0.87 -10.48
N LEU A 390 12.40 -0.37 -10.15
CA LEU A 390 12.21 0.99 -9.67
C LEU A 390 13.08 1.21 -8.42
N PHE A 391 12.82 0.54 -7.31
CA PHE A 391 13.53 0.80 -6.05
C PHE A 391 15.04 0.54 -6.08
N ALA A 392 15.53 -0.39 -6.90
CA ALA A 392 16.95 -0.64 -7.08
C ALA A 392 17.72 0.60 -7.55
N SER A 393 17.06 1.49 -8.29
CA SER A 393 17.61 2.76 -8.76
C SER A 393 17.50 3.90 -7.75
N TYR A 394 16.62 3.77 -6.75
CA TYR A 394 16.42 4.74 -5.65
C TYR A 394 17.25 4.38 -4.41
N GLN A 395 18.40 3.72 -4.60
CA GLN A 395 19.38 3.55 -3.53
C GLN A 395 20.10 4.89 -3.28
N LEU A 396 20.25 5.26 -2.01
CA LEU A 396 20.94 6.47 -1.60
C LEU A 396 22.45 6.24 -1.52
N THR A 397 23.22 7.33 -1.56
CA THR A 397 24.68 7.28 -1.52
C THR A 397 25.25 6.50 -0.32
N PRO A 398 24.67 6.51 0.90
CA PRO A 398 25.17 5.68 2.01
C PRO A 398 24.84 4.19 1.89
N GLY A 399 23.73 3.81 1.25
CA GLY A 399 23.36 2.41 1.00
C GLY A 399 21.91 2.02 1.30
N PHE A 400 21.20 2.78 2.13
CA PHE A 400 19.75 2.60 2.32
C PHE A 400 18.94 3.18 1.13
N PHE A 401 17.63 3.02 1.13
CA PHE A 401 16.76 3.29 -0.01
C PHE A 401 15.70 4.35 0.32
N VAL A 402 15.21 5.04 -0.71
CA VAL A 402 13.99 5.87 -0.58
C VAL A 402 12.83 4.92 -0.23
N PRO A 403 11.99 5.23 0.77
CA PRO A 403 10.97 4.28 1.24
C PRO A 403 9.78 4.16 0.28
N THR A 404 9.62 5.15 -0.60
CA THR A 404 8.47 5.27 -1.50
C THR A 404 8.89 5.77 -2.88
N ALA A 405 8.12 5.42 -3.89
CA ALA A 405 8.23 6.00 -5.22
C ALA A 405 6.82 6.12 -5.83
N LYS A 406 6.47 7.32 -6.31
CA LYS A 406 5.27 7.45 -7.14
C LYS A 406 5.50 6.67 -8.42
N ILE A 407 4.49 5.92 -8.87
CA ILE A 407 4.65 4.96 -9.97
C ILE A 407 4.88 5.62 -11.34
N GLN A 408 4.69 6.93 -11.47
CA GLN A 408 5.06 7.72 -12.64
C GLN A 408 6.56 7.95 -12.78
N GLN A 409 7.30 7.70 -11.71
CA GLN A 409 8.74 7.87 -11.73
C GLN A 409 9.42 6.79 -12.57
N GLU A 410 10.44 7.20 -13.30
CA GLU A 410 11.32 6.30 -14.03
C GLU A 410 12.42 5.75 -13.11
N PRO A 411 13.00 4.58 -13.42
CA PRO A 411 14.27 4.16 -12.84
C PRO A 411 15.35 5.21 -13.08
N LEU A 412 16.10 5.54 -12.03
CA LEU A 412 17.18 6.51 -12.09
C LEU A 412 18.46 5.91 -12.69
N ALA A 413 19.16 6.70 -13.50
CA ALA A 413 20.45 6.30 -14.07
C ALA A 413 21.60 6.33 -13.04
N GLN A 414 21.44 7.07 -11.94
CA GLN A 414 22.43 7.22 -10.87
C GLN A 414 21.75 7.14 -9.50
N PRO A 415 22.46 6.69 -8.45
CA PRO A 415 21.98 6.73 -7.08
C PRO A 415 21.55 8.14 -6.64
N VAL A 416 20.65 8.19 -5.67
CA VAL A 416 20.17 9.46 -5.09
C VAL A 416 21.22 10.00 -4.13
N ASP A 417 21.72 11.22 -4.37
CA ASP A 417 22.63 11.90 -3.46
C ASP A 417 21.89 12.52 -2.27
N ALA A 418 21.53 11.68 -1.31
CA ALA A 418 20.87 12.05 -0.07
C ALA A 418 21.33 11.14 1.07
N ASN A 419 21.26 11.63 2.30
CA ASN A 419 21.65 10.90 3.51
C ASN A 419 20.51 10.88 4.56
N ILE A 420 19.27 10.71 4.09
CA ILE A 420 18.05 10.70 4.91
C ILE A 420 16.98 9.88 4.19
N THR A 421 16.15 9.14 4.95
CA THR A 421 15.07 8.31 4.38
C THR A 421 13.71 8.46 5.08
N GLY A 422 13.64 9.00 6.30
CA GLY A 422 12.40 9.01 7.09
C GLY A 422 12.08 7.67 7.75
N LEU A 423 12.16 6.58 6.98
CA LEU A 423 11.69 5.24 7.36
C LEU A 423 12.78 4.18 7.14
N ILE A 424 13.76 4.06 8.04
CA ILE A 424 14.88 3.12 7.82
C ILE A 424 14.42 1.65 7.80
N GLY A 425 13.37 1.31 8.55
CA GLY A 425 12.76 -0.02 8.53
C GLY A 425 12.37 -0.49 7.13
N TYR A 426 11.87 0.43 6.31
CA TYR A 426 11.41 0.17 4.94
C TYR A 426 12.55 -0.27 4.01
N SER A 427 13.78 0.19 4.25
CA SER A 427 14.95 -0.32 3.53
C SER A 427 15.24 -1.78 3.86
N PHE A 428 15.05 -2.19 5.12
CA PHE A 428 15.26 -3.59 5.53
C PHE A 428 14.16 -4.50 4.97
N ASN A 429 12.90 -4.05 5.01
CA ASN A 429 11.77 -4.75 4.39
C ASN A 429 11.98 -4.96 2.88
N LEU A 430 12.54 -3.98 2.16
CA LEU A 430 12.89 -4.13 0.74
C LEU A 430 13.84 -5.32 0.50
N LEU A 431 14.85 -5.47 1.36
CA LEU A 431 15.83 -6.55 1.26
C LEU A 431 15.21 -7.93 1.58
N CYS A 432 14.26 -7.98 2.52
CA CYS A 432 13.44 -9.17 2.77
C CYS A 432 12.60 -9.51 1.54
N ALA A 433 11.93 -8.52 0.95
CA ALA A 433 11.06 -8.68 -0.22
C ALA A 433 11.82 -9.21 -1.44
N VAL A 434 13.00 -8.67 -1.76
CA VAL A 434 13.82 -9.17 -2.88
C VAL A 434 14.34 -10.59 -2.62
N SER A 435 14.70 -10.90 -1.38
CA SER A 435 15.17 -12.24 -1.00
C SER A 435 14.05 -13.28 -1.12
N ASP A 436 12.84 -12.94 -0.70
CA ASP A 436 11.65 -13.78 -0.83
C ASP A 436 11.23 -13.96 -2.30
N PHE A 437 11.28 -12.88 -3.10
CA PHE A 437 11.03 -12.95 -4.53
C PHE A 437 12.05 -13.85 -5.25
N TYR A 438 13.34 -13.71 -4.94
CA TYR A 438 14.39 -14.59 -5.46
C TYR A 438 14.15 -16.05 -5.03
N LEU A 439 13.84 -16.30 -3.76
CA LEU A 439 13.58 -17.66 -3.28
C LEU A 439 12.41 -18.32 -4.01
N LYS A 440 11.36 -17.55 -4.36
CA LYS A 440 10.17 -18.07 -5.04
C LYS A 440 10.34 -18.20 -6.56
N THR A 441 11.16 -17.36 -7.19
CA THR A 441 11.35 -17.36 -8.65
C THR A 441 12.57 -18.16 -9.10
N GLY A 442 13.63 -18.21 -8.29
CA GLY A 442 14.91 -18.79 -8.65
C GLY A 442 15.66 -18.01 -9.73
N ASP A 443 15.26 -16.78 -10.03
CA ASP A 443 15.91 -15.95 -11.03
C ASP A 443 17.24 -15.40 -10.50
N ILE A 444 18.34 -16.03 -10.94
CA ILE A 444 19.70 -15.66 -10.56
C ILE A 444 20.06 -14.23 -10.96
N THR A 445 19.45 -13.68 -12.02
CA THR A 445 19.74 -12.31 -12.45
C THR A 445 19.29 -11.27 -11.41
N VAL A 446 18.22 -11.56 -10.67
CA VAL A 446 17.78 -10.74 -9.53
C VAL A 446 18.83 -10.78 -8.42
N ALA A 447 19.34 -11.97 -8.09
CA ALA A 447 20.36 -12.12 -7.05
C ALA A 447 21.64 -11.36 -7.39
N GLU A 448 22.16 -11.53 -8.61
CA GLU A 448 23.37 -10.85 -9.10
C GLU A 448 23.19 -9.32 -9.13
N TYR A 449 22.04 -8.84 -9.58
CA TYR A 449 21.76 -7.41 -9.66
C TYR A 449 21.62 -6.75 -8.28
N TRP A 450 21.01 -7.45 -7.31
CA TRP A 450 20.74 -6.90 -5.98
C TRP A 450 21.86 -7.13 -4.96
N ALA A 451 22.69 -8.16 -5.12
CA ALA A 451 23.77 -8.48 -4.19
C ALA A 451 24.67 -7.27 -3.82
N PRO A 452 25.23 -6.48 -4.77
CA PRO A 452 26.05 -5.32 -4.41
C PRO A 452 25.27 -4.24 -3.63
N ARG A 453 23.96 -4.09 -3.90
CA ARG A 453 23.10 -3.12 -3.22
C ARG A 453 22.78 -3.57 -1.79
N ILE A 454 22.48 -4.87 -1.62
CA ILE A 454 22.29 -5.52 -0.32
C ILE A 454 23.55 -5.36 0.53
N VAL A 455 24.73 -5.70 -0.01
CA VAL A 455 26.02 -5.57 0.67
C VAL A 455 26.22 -4.14 1.18
N LYS A 456 26.02 -3.14 0.31
CA LYS A 456 26.18 -1.73 0.66
C LYS A 456 25.27 -1.30 1.81
N MET A 457 24.00 -1.72 1.80
CA MET A 457 23.06 -1.42 2.88
C MET A 457 23.42 -2.12 4.19
N LEU A 458 23.76 -3.41 4.14
CA LEU A 458 24.11 -4.19 5.33
C LEU A 458 25.41 -3.70 5.97
N ASP A 459 26.40 -3.31 5.16
CA ASP A 459 27.66 -2.73 5.65
C ASP A 459 27.44 -1.35 6.26
N TRP A 460 26.57 -0.52 5.67
CA TRP A 460 26.16 0.74 6.28
C TRP A 460 25.46 0.52 7.62
N ALA A 461 24.53 -0.44 7.71
CA ALA A 461 23.81 -0.75 8.94
C ALA A 461 24.77 -1.22 10.04
N ASP A 462 25.72 -2.11 9.69
CA ASP A 462 26.79 -2.54 10.61
C ASP A 462 27.63 -1.38 11.11
N SER A 463 27.96 -0.41 10.25
CA SER A 463 28.72 0.78 10.67
C SER A 463 27.94 1.73 11.59
N GLN A 464 26.61 1.58 11.70
CA GLN A 464 25.79 2.30 12.67
C GLN A 464 25.66 1.57 14.01
N THR A 465 26.30 0.40 14.19
CA THR A 465 26.24 -0.33 15.45
C THR A 465 27.12 0.31 16.51
N LEU A 466 26.66 0.30 17.75
CA LEU A 466 27.41 0.86 18.88
C LEU A 466 28.48 -0.13 19.38
N PRO A 467 29.75 0.26 19.53
CA PRO A 467 30.81 -0.65 20.01
C PRO A 467 30.52 -1.29 21.38
N GLU A 468 29.82 -0.58 22.26
CA GLU A 468 29.56 -0.98 23.65
C GLU A 468 28.50 -2.08 23.81
N ASN A 469 27.54 -2.17 22.90
CA ASN A 469 26.42 -3.11 23.00
C ASN A 469 26.10 -3.86 21.69
N ARG A 470 26.76 -3.50 20.59
CA ARG A 470 26.60 -4.08 19.24
C ARG A 470 25.20 -3.97 18.65
N LEU A 471 24.40 -3.03 19.13
CA LEU A 471 23.07 -2.75 18.59
C LEU A 471 23.15 -1.65 17.54
N PHE A 472 22.36 -1.81 16.48
CA PHE A 472 22.09 -0.78 15.49
C PHE A 472 21.47 0.44 16.17
N ASN A 473 22.03 1.62 15.87
CA ASN A 473 21.63 2.87 16.50
C ASN A 473 21.18 3.91 15.46
N VAL A 474 19.97 4.41 15.64
CA VAL A 474 19.41 5.51 14.85
C VAL A 474 19.85 6.83 15.46
N SER A 475 21.06 7.28 15.13
CA SER A 475 21.65 8.51 15.69
C SER A 475 20.94 9.79 15.21
N ASN A 476 20.34 9.76 14.02
CA ASN A 476 19.54 10.84 13.46
C ASN A 476 18.06 10.46 13.51
N PRO A 477 17.21 11.17 14.28
CA PRO A 477 15.77 10.91 14.36
C PRO A 477 15.06 10.91 13.00
N ALA A 478 15.59 11.61 11.99
CA ALA A 478 15.00 11.66 10.66
C ALA A 478 15.04 10.33 9.87
N PHE A 479 15.49 9.25 10.50
CA PHE A 479 15.44 7.87 9.98
C PHE A 479 14.40 7.01 10.70
N GLY A 480 13.93 7.45 11.88
CA GLY A 480 13.28 6.60 12.87
C GLY A 480 11.76 6.53 12.77
N GLY A 481 11.14 6.92 11.66
CA GLY A 481 9.70 6.71 11.48
C GLY A 481 9.37 5.21 11.43
N ASP A 482 8.16 4.88 11.89
CA ASP A 482 7.70 3.50 12.04
C ASP A 482 6.93 3.00 10.79
N TRP A 483 6.19 1.89 10.90
CA TRP A 483 5.38 1.37 9.79
C TRP A 483 4.30 2.36 9.34
N ASP A 484 3.84 3.23 10.24
CA ASP A 484 3.05 4.42 9.92
C ASP A 484 3.81 5.71 10.27
N TYR A 485 3.34 6.83 9.70
CA TYR A 485 3.93 8.15 9.88
C TYR A 485 3.24 8.98 10.97
N TYR A 486 2.28 8.41 11.69
CA TYR A 486 1.53 9.08 12.75
C TYR A 486 2.13 8.83 14.13
N ASP A 487 2.89 7.75 14.28
CA ASP A 487 3.55 7.39 15.52
C ASP A 487 4.82 8.24 15.79
N PRO A 488 5.20 8.39 17.07
CA PRO A 488 6.44 9.04 17.44
C PRO A 488 7.67 8.36 16.82
N VAL A 489 8.63 9.18 16.37
CA VAL A 489 9.91 8.72 15.85
C VAL A 489 10.69 7.92 16.89
N GLN A 490 11.23 6.77 16.48
CA GLN A 490 12.10 5.91 17.27
C GLN A 490 13.58 6.18 16.99
N ALA A 491 14.17 7.12 17.72
CA ALA A 491 15.61 7.40 17.66
C ALA A 491 16.40 6.55 18.67
N GLY A 492 17.72 6.47 18.49
CA GLY A 492 18.62 5.68 19.32
C GLY A 492 18.50 4.18 19.03
N VAL A 493 18.59 3.36 20.09
CA VAL A 493 18.43 1.91 19.99
C VAL A 493 16.95 1.55 20.00
N SER A 494 16.38 1.24 18.84
CA SER A 494 15.02 0.68 18.69
C SER A 494 15.08 -0.84 18.52
N THR A 495 14.22 -1.55 19.25
CA THR A 495 14.09 -3.01 19.14
C THR A 495 13.59 -3.41 17.77
N LYS A 496 12.61 -2.69 17.20
CA LYS A 496 12.08 -2.97 15.88
C LYS A 496 13.18 -2.99 14.82
N PHE A 497 13.98 -1.92 14.75
CA PHE A 497 15.02 -1.81 13.71
C PHE A 497 16.15 -2.82 13.92
N ASN A 498 16.53 -3.12 15.16
CA ASN A 498 17.54 -4.14 15.44
C ASN A 498 17.06 -5.56 15.05
N ILE A 499 15.83 -5.91 15.40
CA ILE A 499 15.26 -7.22 15.05
C ILE A 499 15.04 -7.34 13.55
N LEU A 500 14.55 -6.28 12.89
CA LEU A 500 14.36 -6.29 11.45
C LEU A 500 15.70 -6.36 10.70
N TYR A 501 16.77 -5.73 11.21
CA TYR A 501 18.13 -5.91 10.70
C TYR A 501 18.59 -7.37 10.84
N ALA A 502 18.37 -8.01 11.99
CA ALA A 502 18.66 -9.43 12.18
C ALA A 502 17.86 -10.33 11.20
N TYR A 503 16.56 -10.05 11.02
CA TYR A 503 15.73 -10.79 10.08
C TYR A 503 16.20 -10.62 8.62
N THR A 504 16.66 -9.42 8.28
CA THR A 504 17.19 -9.11 6.94
C THR A 504 18.50 -9.83 6.68
N LEU A 505 19.45 -9.81 7.63
CA LEU A 505 20.69 -10.57 7.54
C LEU A 505 20.38 -12.05 7.27
N GLN A 506 19.47 -12.65 8.05
CA GLN A 506 19.04 -14.04 7.86
C GLN A 506 18.44 -14.28 6.47
N SER A 507 17.56 -13.40 6.01
CA SER A 507 16.81 -13.57 4.75
C SER A 507 17.70 -13.46 3.52
N CYS A 508 18.70 -12.57 3.54
CA CYS A 508 19.59 -12.30 2.40
C CYS A 508 20.66 -13.39 2.18
N MET A 509 20.94 -14.26 3.15
CA MET A 509 22.08 -15.21 3.09
C MET A 509 22.07 -16.06 1.82
N ARG A 510 20.90 -16.62 1.46
CA ARG A 510 20.81 -17.51 0.30
C ARG A 510 21.07 -16.75 -1.00
N LEU A 511 20.47 -15.57 -1.15
CA LEU A 511 20.64 -14.70 -2.31
C LEU A 511 22.11 -14.30 -2.46
N LEU A 512 22.75 -13.84 -1.39
CA LEU A 512 24.16 -13.44 -1.39
C LEU A 512 25.09 -14.59 -1.76
N ALA A 513 24.89 -15.78 -1.16
CA ALA A 513 25.69 -16.95 -1.46
C ALA A 513 25.56 -17.39 -2.93
N ASP A 514 24.35 -17.43 -3.47
CA ASP A 514 24.13 -17.79 -4.88
C ASP A 514 24.68 -16.71 -5.85
N ALA A 515 24.76 -15.45 -5.42
CA ALA A 515 25.41 -14.36 -6.13
C ALA A 515 26.94 -14.30 -5.91
N ASN A 516 27.55 -15.35 -5.33
CA ASN A 516 28.98 -15.47 -5.05
C ASN A 516 29.56 -14.41 -4.09
N VAL A 517 28.75 -13.88 -3.17
CA VAL A 517 29.22 -13.03 -2.07
C VAL A 517 29.59 -13.90 -0.86
N ASP A 518 30.73 -13.62 -0.22
CA ASP A 518 31.10 -14.29 1.04
C ASP A 518 30.12 -13.93 2.18
N THR A 519 29.39 -14.93 2.66
CA THR A 519 28.36 -14.77 3.69
C THR A 519 28.89 -14.89 5.13
N ALA A 520 30.16 -15.24 5.33
CA ALA A 520 30.74 -15.45 6.66
C ALA A 520 30.70 -14.19 7.56
N PRO A 521 31.01 -12.97 7.07
CA PRO A 521 30.90 -11.75 7.87
C PRO A 521 29.46 -11.49 8.33
N TYR A 522 28.50 -11.63 7.43
CA TYR A 522 27.09 -11.39 7.72
C TYR A 522 26.52 -12.42 8.71
N THR A 523 26.96 -13.69 8.60
CA THR A 523 26.57 -14.74 9.56
C THR A 523 27.09 -14.40 10.95
N THR A 524 28.33 -13.93 11.04
CA THR A 524 28.93 -13.48 12.31
C THR A 524 28.17 -12.29 12.91
N ARG A 525 27.84 -11.28 12.09
CA ARG A 525 27.04 -10.12 12.50
C ARG A 525 25.67 -10.54 13.04
N LEU A 526 24.97 -11.44 12.35
CA LEU A 526 23.66 -11.94 12.75
C LEU A 526 23.68 -12.57 14.15
N GLU A 527 24.62 -13.48 14.41
CA GLU A 527 24.72 -14.15 15.71
C GLU A 527 25.07 -13.18 16.85
N GLN A 528 25.96 -12.22 16.59
CA GLN A 528 26.31 -11.19 17.57
C GLN A 528 25.12 -10.28 17.87
N LEU A 529 24.39 -9.85 16.83
CA LEU A 529 23.22 -8.98 16.96
C LEU A 529 22.09 -9.67 17.73
N ARG A 530 21.79 -10.94 17.43
CA ARG A 530 20.82 -11.75 18.20
C ARG A 530 21.18 -11.81 19.69
N GLY A 531 22.46 -12.05 20.00
CA GLY A 531 22.97 -12.06 21.37
C GLY A 531 22.83 -10.69 22.07
N ALA A 532 23.14 -9.61 21.36
CA ALA A 532 23.02 -8.24 21.86
C ALA A 532 21.56 -7.88 22.16
N ILE A 533 20.63 -8.16 21.24
CA ILE A 533 19.19 -7.92 21.44
C ILE A 533 18.69 -8.67 22.68
N ASN A 534 19.07 -9.93 22.83
CA ASN A 534 18.69 -10.75 23.98
C ASN A 534 19.23 -10.26 25.32
N THR A 535 20.38 -9.60 25.31
CA THR A 535 21.05 -9.09 26.51
C THR A 535 20.48 -7.74 26.93
N HIS A 536 20.20 -6.86 25.97
CA HIS A 536 19.95 -5.45 26.23
C HIS A 536 18.50 -5.00 26.06
N LEU A 537 17.70 -5.72 25.26
CA LEU A 537 16.34 -5.30 24.89
C LEU A 537 15.24 -6.22 25.44
N TRP A 538 15.62 -7.36 26.02
CA TRP A 538 14.69 -8.27 26.69
C TRP A 538 14.26 -7.73 28.05
N SER A 539 12.96 -7.69 28.32
CA SER A 539 12.40 -7.37 29.63
C SER A 539 11.81 -8.62 30.29
N PRO A 540 12.42 -9.13 31.38
CA PRO A 540 11.86 -10.25 32.13
C PRO A 540 10.48 -9.96 32.74
N SER A 541 10.18 -8.70 33.10
CA SER A 541 8.90 -8.33 33.70
C SER A 541 7.77 -8.29 32.68
N LEU A 542 8.07 -7.89 31.44
CA LEU A 542 7.08 -7.92 30.35
C LEU A 542 6.97 -9.31 29.72
N GLY A 543 8.00 -10.15 29.84
CA GLY A 543 8.10 -11.38 29.05
C GLY A 543 8.21 -11.11 27.55
N ALA A 544 8.72 -9.93 27.19
CA ALA A 544 8.79 -9.41 25.82
C ALA A 544 10.03 -8.52 25.64
N TYR A 545 10.35 -8.19 24.39
CA TYR A 545 11.32 -7.16 24.08
C TYR A 545 10.64 -5.79 24.12
N VAL A 546 11.27 -4.82 24.79
CA VAL A 546 10.74 -3.46 24.91
C VAL A 546 10.70 -2.76 23.55
N VAL A 547 9.94 -1.66 23.38
CA VAL A 547 10.02 -0.83 22.16
C VAL A 547 11.42 -0.25 21.99
N SER A 548 11.92 0.40 23.03
CA SER A 548 13.29 0.88 23.14
C SER A 548 13.66 1.03 24.63
N PRO A 549 14.93 1.31 24.98
CA PRO A 549 15.30 1.66 26.34
C PRO A 549 14.60 2.93 26.89
N SER A 550 14.11 3.81 26.02
CA SER A 550 13.47 5.09 26.37
C SER A 550 11.95 5.08 26.24
N ILE A 551 11.36 4.10 25.55
CA ILE A 551 9.92 3.99 25.31
C ILE A 551 9.41 2.73 26.01
N PRO A 552 8.51 2.85 27.00
CA PRO A 552 8.02 1.71 27.77
C PRO A 552 7.10 0.81 26.92
N GLY A 553 6.85 -0.40 27.43
CA GLY A 553 5.97 -1.35 26.77
C GLY A 553 6.64 -2.08 25.62
N PHE A 554 5.84 -2.67 24.73
CA PHE A 554 6.32 -3.48 23.62
C PHE A 554 5.41 -3.36 22.39
N GLY A 555 6.00 -3.53 21.20
CA GLY A 555 5.29 -3.56 19.92
C GLY A 555 5.02 -4.99 19.45
N GLN A 556 3.88 -5.19 18.78
CA GLN A 556 3.45 -6.48 18.24
C GLN A 556 4.42 -7.03 17.19
N ASP A 557 4.76 -6.20 16.20
CA ASP A 557 5.57 -6.58 15.05
C ASP A 557 7.01 -6.94 15.44
N SER A 558 7.67 -6.11 16.24
CA SER A 558 9.04 -6.33 16.70
C SER A 558 9.18 -7.63 17.48
N ASN A 559 8.20 -7.96 18.33
CA ASN A 559 8.18 -9.19 19.09
C ASN A 559 7.82 -10.42 18.24
N ALA A 560 6.90 -10.30 17.28
CA ALA A 560 6.64 -11.35 16.30
C ALA A 560 7.88 -11.63 15.43
N LEU A 561 8.53 -10.58 14.93
CA LEU A 561 9.79 -10.66 14.18
C LEU A 561 10.92 -11.24 15.03
N ALA A 562 10.94 -11.05 16.36
CA ALA A 562 11.94 -11.67 17.24
C ALA A 562 11.93 -13.21 17.14
N ILE A 563 10.75 -13.79 16.94
CA ILE A 563 10.57 -15.23 16.73
C ILE A 563 11.09 -15.60 15.33
N LEU A 564 10.66 -14.88 14.30
CA LEU A 564 11.02 -15.13 12.90
C LEU A 564 12.51 -14.97 12.61
N ALA A 565 13.14 -14.00 13.28
CA ALA A 565 14.57 -13.70 13.19
C ALA A 565 15.43 -14.63 14.06
N GLY A 566 14.85 -15.63 14.75
CA GLY A 566 15.58 -16.57 15.60
C GLY A 566 16.19 -15.94 16.87
N VAL A 567 15.82 -14.71 17.22
CA VAL A 567 16.33 -14.02 18.42
C VAL A 567 15.88 -14.79 19.67
N THR A 568 14.60 -15.19 19.73
CA THR A 568 14.05 -15.90 20.90
C THR A 568 14.70 -17.25 21.21
N SER A 569 15.32 -17.90 20.23
CA SER A 569 16.02 -19.18 20.37
C SER A 569 17.51 -19.06 20.66
N THR A 570 18.12 -17.89 20.45
CA THR A 570 19.58 -17.73 20.49
C THR A 570 20.10 -17.52 21.92
N ASN A 571 21.04 -18.36 22.37
CA ASN A 571 21.69 -18.25 23.69
C ASN A 571 20.70 -18.13 24.88
N SER A 572 19.47 -18.62 24.72
CA SER A 572 18.44 -18.56 25.75
C SER A 572 18.25 -19.93 26.39
N THR A 573 18.49 -20.02 27.70
CA THR A 573 18.08 -21.18 28.52
C THR A 573 16.58 -21.17 28.85
N GLN A 574 15.90 -20.05 28.55
CA GLN A 574 14.48 -19.83 28.80
C GLN A 574 13.68 -19.95 27.50
N ASN A 575 12.45 -20.46 27.57
CA ASN A 575 11.53 -20.52 26.44
C ASN A 575 10.94 -19.13 26.13
N ARG A 576 11.77 -18.23 25.57
CA ARG A 576 11.37 -16.85 25.24
C ARG A 576 10.31 -16.79 24.15
N THR A 577 10.27 -17.76 23.22
CA THR A 577 9.21 -17.86 22.22
C THR A 577 7.83 -17.96 22.90
N ALA A 578 7.67 -18.86 23.88
CA ALA A 578 6.40 -18.99 24.60
C ALA A 578 6.06 -17.74 25.43
N ALA A 579 7.06 -17.11 26.05
CA ALA A 579 6.86 -15.86 26.80
C ALA A 579 6.40 -14.72 25.88
N VAL A 580 7.05 -14.53 24.73
CA VAL A 580 6.67 -13.53 23.73
C VAL A 580 5.25 -13.79 23.22
N LEU A 581 4.90 -15.02 22.85
CA LEU A 581 3.54 -15.34 22.41
C LEU A 581 2.49 -15.07 23.50
N THR A 582 2.85 -15.29 24.76
CA THR A 582 1.99 -14.94 25.90
C THR A 582 1.82 -13.42 26.00
N ALA A 583 2.91 -12.64 25.89
CA ALA A 583 2.85 -11.19 25.90
C ALA A 583 2.00 -10.63 24.75
N LEU A 584 2.20 -11.14 23.53
CA LEU A 584 1.40 -10.77 22.34
C LEU A 584 -0.10 -11.06 22.53
N SER A 585 -0.46 -12.11 23.26
CA SER A 585 -1.87 -12.40 23.55
C SER A 585 -2.55 -11.30 24.38
N SER A 586 -1.79 -10.54 25.17
CA SER A 586 -2.33 -9.42 25.97
C SER A 586 -2.73 -8.20 25.13
N LEU A 587 -2.26 -8.12 23.88
CA LEU A 587 -2.66 -7.09 22.92
C LEU A 587 -4.05 -7.34 22.30
N SER A 588 -4.60 -8.54 22.48
CA SER A 588 -5.82 -8.98 21.79
C SER A 588 -7.04 -8.17 22.20
N THR A 589 -7.81 -7.74 21.20
CA THR A 589 -9.19 -7.25 21.34
C THR A 589 -10.15 -8.22 20.61
N PRO A 590 -11.48 -8.04 20.73
CA PRO A 590 -12.45 -8.77 19.92
C PRO A 590 -12.28 -8.60 18.40
N HIS A 591 -11.53 -7.59 17.95
CA HIS A 591 -11.37 -7.19 16.56
C HIS A 591 -9.92 -7.38 16.03
N GLY A 592 -9.05 -8.00 16.82
CA GLY A 592 -7.63 -8.20 16.50
C GLY A 592 -6.70 -7.60 17.56
N PRO A 593 -5.39 -7.84 17.45
CA PRO A 593 -4.41 -7.32 18.40
C PRO A 593 -4.07 -5.85 18.13
N ARG A 594 -3.93 -5.05 19.19
CA ARG A 594 -3.33 -3.72 19.12
C ARG A 594 -1.89 -3.81 18.63
N ALA A 595 -1.44 -2.81 17.87
CA ALA A 595 -0.06 -2.73 17.38
C ALA A 595 0.96 -2.56 18.51
N PHE A 596 0.57 -1.92 19.62
CA PHE A 596 1.42 -1.65 20.77
C PHE A 596 0.73 -1.94 22.10
N SER A 597 1.52 -2.18 23.15
CA SER A 597 1.02 -2.32 24.51
C SER A 597 0.47 -1.00 25.06
N ASN A 598 -0.34 -1.09 26.12
CA ASN A 598 -1.00 0.07 26.71
C ASN A 598 0.00 1.15 27.20
N GLU A 599 1.15 0.73 27.72
CA GLU A 599 2.22 1.65 28.18
C GLU A 599 2.81 2.43 27.00
N THR A 600 2.99 1.78 25.85
CA THR A 600 3.50 2.43 24.63
C THR A 600 2.47 3.39 24.05
N ILE A 601 1.18 3.03 24.05
CA ILE A 601 0.09 3.94 23.64
C ILE A 601 0.07 5.18 24.54
N GLN A 602 0.23 5.01 25.86
CA GLN A 602 0.35 6.12 26.80
C GLN A 602 1.60 7.00 26.57
N ALA A 603 2.63 6.46 25.89
CA ALA A 603 3.82 7.20 25.47
C ALA A 603 3.64 7.96 24.14
N GLY A 604 2.45 7.94 23.53
CA GLY A 604 2.10 8.75 22.37
C GLY A 604 1.87 7.97 21.07
N PHE A 605 2.01 6.64 21.09
CA PHE A 605 1.70 5.78 19.94
C PHE A 605 0.19 5.59 19.80
N ARG A 606 -0.26 5.35 18.57
CA ARG A 606 -1.70 5.26 18.26
C ARG A 606 -2.31 3.94 18.78
N ASP A 607 -3.51 4.02 19.34
CA ASP A 607 -4.32 2.84 19.67
C ASP A 607 -5.00 2.31 18.40
N LEU A 608 -4.23 1.56 17.60
CA LEU A 608 -4.66 0.98 16.33
C LEU A 608 -4.37 -0.52 16.29
N ILE A 609 -5.12 -1.21 15.44
CA ILE A 609 -4.87 -2.59 15.01
C ILE A 609 -4.26 -2.54 13.61
N SER A 610 -3.09 -3.16 13.45
CA SER A 610 -2.34 -3.15 12.20
C SER A 610 -2.34 -4.55 11.55
N PRO A 611 -3.03 -4.74 10.41
CA PRO A 611 -2.89 -5.94 9.58
C PRO A 611 -1.45 -6.19 9.10
N TYR A 612 -0.64 -5.14 8.93
CA TYR A 612 0.79 -5.26 8.62
C TYR A 612 1.54 -5.94 9.78
N ALA A 613 1.47 -5.40 11.00
CA ALA A 613 2.08 -6.02 12.18
C ALA A 613 1.55 -7.44 12.44
N SER A 614 0.24 -7.63 12.22
CA SER A 614 -0.43 -8.90 12.42
C SER A 614 -0.03 -9.96 11.40
N SER A 615 0.42 -9.58 10.20
CA SER A 615 0.96 -10.54 9.21
C SER A 615 2.22 -11.22 9.73
N TYR A 616 3.15 -10.48 10.36
CA TYR A 616 4.31 -11.09 11.02
C TYR A 616 3.91 -11.93 12.23
N HIS A 617 2.92 -11.47 13.02
CA HIS A 617 2.39 -12.25 14.15
C HIS A 617 1.80 -13.59 13.68
N LEU A 618 1.02 -13.60 12.60
CA LEU A 618 0.46 -14.81 12.01
C LEU A 618 1.57 -15.77 11.53
N ARG A 619 2.57 -15.25 10.82
CA ARG A 619 3.73 -16.04 10.39
C ARG A 619 4.51 -16.62 11.58
N ALA A 620 4.67 -15.86 12.67
CA ALA A 620 5.35 -16.30 13.88
C ALA A 620 4.57 -17.41 14.61
N LEU A 621 3.24 -17.31 14.67
CA LEU A 621 2.38 -18.36 15.23
C LEU A 621 2.46 -19.64 14.39
N LEU A 622 2.38 -19.55 13.07
CA LEU A 622 2.40 -20.70 12.17
C LEU A 622 3.74 -21.44 12.15
N SER A 623 4.85 -20.69 12.23
CA SER A 623 6.22 -21.23 12.19
C SER A 623 6.76 -21.72 13.54
N SER A 624 6.13 -21.33 14.65
CA SER A 624 6.51 -21.78 16.00
C SER A 624 5.66 -22.96 16.46
N SER A 625 5.86 -23.43 17.70
CA SER A 625 5.03 -24.45 18.35
C SER A 625 3.73 -23.91 18.96
N ALA A 626 3.27 -22.73 18.52
CA ALA A 626 2.05 -22.11 19.03
C ALA A 626 0.84 -23.05 18.86
N PRO A 627 -0.14 -23.00 19.79
CA PRO A 627 -1.39 -23.73 19.65
C PRO A 627 -2.20 -23.27 18.44
N ASP A 628 -2.82 -24.22 17.73
CA ASP A 628 -3.70 -23.95 16.59
C ASP A 628 -4.83 -22.97 16.93
N SER A 629 -5.33 -22.98 18.18
CA SER A 629 -6.35 -22.05 18.65
C SER A 629 -5.91 -20.59 18.61
N SER A 630 -4.62 -20.29 18.83
CA SER A 630 -4.11 -18.91 18.78
C SER A 630 -4.04 -18.41 17.34
N ILE A 631 -3.68 -19.29 16.40
CA ILE A 631 -3.67 -19.00 14.95
C ILE A 631 -5.10 -18.73 14.47
N LEU A 632 -6.03 -19.63 14.80
CA LEU A 632 -7.44 -19.49 14.45
C LEU A 632 -8.05 -18.23 15.08
N ASN A 633 -7.74 -17.94 16.34
CA ASN A 633 -8.22 -16.73 17.00
C ASN A 633 -7.82 -15.48 16.21
N LEU A 634 -6.54 -15.33 15.87
CA LEU A 634 -6.06 -14.17 15.12
C LEU A 634 -6.72 -14.07 13.73
N LEU A 635 -6.84 -15.19 13.00
CA LEU A 635 -7.52 -15.23 11.69
C LEU A 635 -9.00 -14.83 11.79
N LYS A 636 -9.69 -15.29 12.84
CA LYS A 636 -11.13 -15.11 13.02
C LYS A 636 -11.53 -13.77 13.63
N THR A 637 -10.68 -13.14 14.43
CA THR A 637 -10.99 -11.83 15.02
C THR A 637 -10.59 -10.67 14.13
N LEU A 638 -9.50 -10.79 13.37
CA LEU A 638 -9.00 -9.71 12.51
C LEU A 638 -9.48 -9.84 11.06
N TRP A 639 -9.14 -10.93 10.37
CA TRP A 639 -9.35 -11.02 8.92
C TRP A 639 -10.73 -11.54 8.52
N ALA A 640 -11.32 -12.47 9.28
CA ALA A 640 -12.65 -12.99 8.95
C ALA A 640 -13.75 -11.90 8.90
N PRO A 641 -13.79 -10.91 9.80
CA PRO A 641 -14.75 -9.82 9.73
C PRO A 641 -14.52 -8.87 8.54
N MET A 642 -13.26 -8.56 8.19
CA MET A 642 -12.97 -7.77 6.98
C MET A 642 -13.41 -8.51 5.70
N ALA A 643 -13.29 -9.85 5.73
CA ALA A 643 -13.64 -10.70 4.59
C ALA A 643 -15.13 -11.06 4.52
N ASP A 644 -15.96 -10.70 5.51
CA ASP A 644 -17.38 -11.04 5.56
C ASP A 644 -18.24 -10.05 4.76
N PRO A 645 -18.98 -10.48 3.72
CA PRO A 645 -19.89 -9.62 2.96
C PRO A 645 -21.00 -8.97 3.79
N GLN A 646 -21.29 -9.46 5.00
CA GLN A 646 -22.25 -8.87 5.92
C GLN A 646 -21.67 -7.70 6.74
N ASN A 647 -20.35 -7.52 6.73
CA ASN A 647 -19.71 -6.38 7.40
C ASN A 647 -20.12 -5.07 6.70
N ALA A 648 -20.51 -4.07 7.49
CA ALA A 648 -20.92 -2.75 6.98
C ALA A 648 -19.84 -2.06 6.13
N ASN A 649 -18.56 -2.34 6.41
CA ASN A 649 -17.41 -1.79 5.70
C ASN A 649 -16.79 -2.80 4.72
N TYR A 650 -17.49 -3.89 4.36
CA TYR A 650 -16.98 -4.87 3.41
C TYR A 650 -16.67 -4.23 2.05
N THR A 651 -15.47 -4.47 1.55
CA THR A 651 -15.02 -4.03 0.23
C THR A 651 -14.57 -5.18 -0.66
N GLY A 652 -14.52 -6.42 -0.14
CA GLY A 652 -13.87 -7.52 -0.84
C GLY A 652 -12.34 -7.40 -0.92
N CYS A 653 -11.73 -6.47 -0.20
CA CYS A 653 -10.29 -6.37 0.04
C CYS A 653 -9.98 -6.29 1.55
N PHE A 654 -8.70 -6.39 1.92
CA PHE A 654 -8.22 -6.12 3.26
C PHE A 654 -7.81 -4.67 3.47
N TRP A 655 -7.94 -4.22 4.71
CA TRP A 655 -7.87 -2.82 5.07
C TRP A 655 -6.49 -2.42 5.56
N GLU A 656 -6.23 -1.12 5.51
CA GLU A 656 -4.97 -0.51 5.94
C GLU A 656 -4.76 -0.64 7.45
N THR A 657 -5.75 -0.21 8.23
CA THR A 657 -5.68 -0.19 9.69
C THR A 657 -7.09 -0.13 10.27
N LEU A 658 -7.24 -0.59 11.51
CA LEU A 658 -8.51 -0.61 12.22
C LEU A 658 -8.38 0.08 13.58
N GLY A 659 -9.47 0.70 14.03
CA GLY A 659 -9.63 1.05 15.44
C GLY A 659 -9.78 -0.21 16.31
N PRO A 660 -9.61 -0.10 17.63
CA PRO A 660 -9.79 -1.22 18.56
C PRO A 660 -11.24 -1.76 18.59
N ASP A 661 -12.19 -1.02 18.02
CA ASP A 661 -13.60 -1.37 17.82
C ASP A 661 -13.88 -2.05 16.46
N GLY A 662 -12.86 -2.28 15.64
CA GLY A 662 -12.96 -2.93 14.33
C GLY A 662 -13.47 -2.03 13.20
N THR A 663 -13.58 -0.73 13.42
CA THR A 663 -13.92 0.25 12.36
C THR A 663 -12.66 0.73 11.62
N PRO A 664 -12.77 1.37 10.44
CA PRO A 664 -11.61 1.94 9.73
C PRO A 664 -10.80 2.92 10.60
N GLY A 665 -9.51 2.64 10.80
CA GLY A 665 -8.70 3.28 11.86
C GLY A 665 -8.32 4.75 11.64
N LEU A 666 -8.45 5.27 10.42
CA LEU A 666 -8.22 6.67 10.04
C LEU A 666 -9.52 7.39 9.65
N GLY A 667 -10.69 6.81 9.96
CA GLY A 667 -11.99 7.31 9.49
C GLY A 667 -12.15 7.15 7.98
N ASP A 668 -12.84 8.10 7.33
CA ASP A 668 -13.21 8.05 5.90
C ASP A 668 -12.00 7.91 4.97
N ILE A 669 -10.83 8.42 5.38
CA ILE A 669 -9.62 8.38 4.56
C ILE A 669 -8.94 7.00 4.57
N THR A 670 -9.23 6.12 5.54
CA THR A 670 -8.64 4.76 5.64
C THR A 670 -8.78 3.99 4.33
N SER A 671 -7.70 3.41 3.82
CA SER A 671 -7.79 2.58 2.62
C SER A 671 -8.35 1.21 3.00
N LEU A 672 -9.46 0.82 2.38
CA LEU A 672 -10.10 -0.48 2.61
C LEU A 672 -9.73 -1.50 1.53
N CYS A 673 -8.66 -1.23 0.78
CA CYS A 673 -8.00 -2.17 -0.11
C CYS A 673 -6.50 -1.87 -0.14
N HIS A 674 -5.75 -2.48 0.78
CA HIS A 674 -4.34 -2.23 1.06
C HIS A 674 -3.53 -3.53 1.05
N ALA A 675 -2.46 -3.59 0.25
CA ALA A 675 -1.69 -4.80 -0.02
C ALA A 675 -1.06 -5.40 1.25
N TRP A 676 -0.63 -4.56 2.19
CA TRP A 676 -0.06 -5.01 3.45
C TRP A 676 -1.02 -5.80 4.37
N GLY A 677 -2.32 -5.81 4.05
CA GLY A 677 -3.35 -6.55 4.77
C GLY A 677 -3.49 -7.98 4.27
N ALA A 678 -2.87 -8.31 3.13
CA ALA A 678 -3.03 -9.57 2.42
C ALA A 678 -2.12 -10.71 2.89
N GLY A 679 -1.38 -10.53 3.99
CA GLY A 679 -0.48 -11.53 4.57
C GLY A 679 -1.06 -12.95 4.63
N PRO A 680 -2.30 -13.17 5.15
CA PRO A 680 -2.90 -14.51 5.23
C PRO A 680 -2.95 -15.29 3.93
N THR A 681 -3.04 -14.63 2.78
CA THR A 681 -3.02 -15.31 1.46
C THR A 681 -1.75 -16.15 1.29
N SER A 682 -0.61 -15.56 1.66
CA SER A 682 0.68 -16.24 1.58
C SER A 682 0.85 -17.27 2.69
N GLU A 683 0.44 -16.94 3.91
CA GLU A 683 0.63 -17.78 5.09
C GLU A 683 -0.26 -19.05 5.05
N LEU A 684 -1.49 -18.95 4.57
CA LEU A 684 -2.39 -20.09 4.40
C LEU A 684 -1.87 -21.03 3.30
N SER A 685 -1.38 -20.50 2.18
CA SER A 685 -0.73 -21.32 1.12
C SER A 685 0.56 -21.99 1.64
N ALA A 686 1.38 -21.27 2.39
CA ALA A 686 2.65 -21.77 2.88
C ALA A 686 2.51 -22.79 4.02
N TYR A 687 1.65 -22.53 4.99
CA TYR A 687 1.60 -23.31 6.23
C TYR A 687 0.37 -24.19 6.35
N VAL A 688 -0.79 -23.83 5.78
CA VAL A 688 -2.00 -24.66 5.89
C VAL A 688 -2.13 -25.60 4.71
N LEU A 689 -2.04 -25.10 3.47
CA LEU A 689 -1.86 -25.96 2.30
C LEU A 689 -0.52 -26.72 2.40
N GLY A 690 0.50 -26.06 2.97
CA GLY A 690 1.69 -26.69 3.54
C GLY A 690 2.92 -26.70 2.63
N VAL A 691 2.89 -25.97 1.51
CA VAL A 691 3.97 -25.99 0.50
C VAL A 691 4.90 -24.79 0.69
N ARG A 692 6.19 -25.05 0.91
CA ARG A 692 7.20 -23.99 1.07
C ARG A 692 8.47 -24.29 0.27
N PRO A 693 9.10 -23.29 -0.37
CA PRO A 693 10.38 -23.50 -1.04
C PRO A 693 11.49 -23.72 -0.01
N THR A 694 12.37 -24.69 -0.28
CA THR A 694 13.61 -24.91 0.51
C THR A 694 14.87 -24.53 -0.27
N SER A 695 14.73 -24.29 -1.57
CA SER A 695 15.75 -23.67 -2.42
C SER A 695 15.10 -22.79 -3.49
N PRO A 696 15.88 -21.90 -4.14
CA PRO A 696 15.34 -20.93 -5.08
C PRO A 696 14.54 -21.56 -6.23
N GLY A 697 13.39 -20.97 -6.54
CA GLY A 697 12.51 -21.38 -7.64
C GLY A 697 11.75 -22.69 -7.40
N TYR A 698 11.60 -23.10 -6.12
CA TYR A 698 11.01 -24.39 -5.74
C TYR A 698 11.75 -25.61 -6.33
N LYS A 699 13.01 -25.47 -6.75
CA LYS A 699 13.85 -26.62 -7.18
C LYS A 699 13.80 -27.75 -6.16
N THR A 700 13.90 -27.37 -4.89
CA THR A 700 13.51 -28.22 -3.76
C THR A 700 12.47 -27.49 -2.91
N TRP A 701 11.52 -28.25 -2.38
CA TRP A 701 10.43 -27.72 -1.57
C TRP A 701 9.98 -28.74 -0.52
N VAL A 702 9.21 -28.27 0.46
CA VAL A 702 8.67 -29.12 1.55
C VAL A 702 7.15 -29.06 1.56
N PHE A 703 6.51 -30.21 1.81
CA PHE A 703 5.13 -30.31 2.25
C PHE A 703 5.09 -30.61 3.74
N GLU A 704 4.64 -29.65 4.54
CA GLU A 704 4.53 -29.75 6.00
C GLU A 704 3.39 -28.85 6.48
N PRO A 705 2.13 -29.34 6.39
CA PRO A 705 0.95 -28.56 6.72
C PRO A 705 0.70 -28.50 8.24
N ARG A 706 0.25 -27.35 8.71
CA ARG A 706 -0.43 -27.14 9.99
C ARG A 706 -1.92 -27.34 9.74
N THR A 707 -2.50 -28.43 10.27
CA THR A 707 -3.89 -28.80 9.93
C THR A 707 -4.94 -27.86 10.52
N LEU A 708 -4.65 -27.16 11.62
CA LEU A 708 -5.59 -26.26 12.31
C LEU A 708 -6.94 -26.90 12.67
N GLY A 709 -6.98 -28.21 12.88
CA GLY A 709 -8.22 -28.96 13.11
C GLY A 709 -9.15 -29.10 11.88
N LEU A 710 -8.72 -28.68 10.69
CA LEU A 710 -9.48 -28.80 9.44
C LEU A 710 -9.61 -30.26 9.00
N GLU A 711 -10.72 -30.58 8.32
CA GLU A 711 -10.97 -31.90 7.75
C GLU A 711 -10.28 -32.07 6.38
N TRP A 712 -10.10 -30.98 5.65
CA TRP A 712 -9.42 -30.98 4.36
C TRP A 712 -8.93 -29.57 3.98
N ALA A 713 -7.89 -29.53 3.16
CA ALA A 713 -7.53 -28.35 2.36
C ALA A 713 -7.02 -28.79 0.98
N LYS A 714 -7.20 -27.94 -0.03
CA LYS A 714 -6.70 -28.13 -1.39
C LYS A 714 -6.35 -26.80 -2.03
N GLY A 715 -5.45 -26.81 -3.00
CA GLY A 715 -5.01 -25.59 -3.63
C GLY A 715 -3.85 -25.78 -4.59
N LYS A 716 -3.40 -24.65 -5.14
CA LYS A 716 -2.31 -24.57 -6.11
C LYS A 716 -1.35 -23.47 -5.69
N VAL A 717 -0.06 -23.79 -5.66
CA VAL A 717 1.02 -22.81 -5.50
C VAL A 717 1.67 -22.58 -6.87
N PRO A 718 1.54 -21.37 -7.43
CA PRO A 718 2.19 -21.02 -8.69
C PRO A 718 3.71 -21.06 -8.57
N VAL A 719 4.36 -21.67 -9.56
CA VAL A 719 5.83 -21.81 -9.63
C VAL A 719 6.30 -21.67 -11.07
N LEU A 720 7.61 -21.55 -11.27
CA LEU A 720 8.17 -21.49 -12.61
C LEU A 720 7.82 -22.79 -13.36
N GLY A 721 7.21 -22.66 -14.54
CA GLY A 721 6.84 -23.80 -15.38
C GLY A 721 5.53 -24.52 -14.98
N GLY A 722 4.74 -24.01 -14.03
CA GLY A 722 3.42 -24.56 -13.73
C GLY A 722 2.91 -24.26 -12.32
N VAL A 723 2.33 -25.27 -11.67
CA VAL A 723 1.81 -25.17 -10.30
C VAL A 723 2.20 -26.42 -9.51
N ILE A 724 2.48 -26.25 -8.23
CA ILE A 724 2.45 -27.35 -7.25
C ILE A 724 1.01 -27.46 -6.75
N GLU A 725 0.32 -28.54 -7.12
CA GLU A 725 -1.06 -28.82 -6.71
C GLU A 725 -1.07 -29.78 -5.52
N VAL A 726 -1.83 -29.43 -4.49
CA VAL A 726 -1.92 -30.20 -3.25
C VAL A 726 -3.37 -30.32 -2.82
N ALA A 727 -3.74 -31.50 -2.34
CA ALA A 727 -4.98 -31.73 -1.63
C ALA A 727 -4.75 -32.71 -0.48
N TRP A 728 -5.26 -32.44 0.71
CA TRP A 728 -5.14 -33.35 1.84
C TRP A 728 -6.44 -33.46 2.64
N ASN A 729 -6.63 -34.61 3.27
CA ASN A 729 -7.69 -34.90 4.24
C ASN A 729 -7.07 -35.21 5.59
N ALA A 730 -7.74 -34.80 6.66
CA ALA A 730 -7.35 -35.09 8.03
C ALA A 730 -8.55 -35.54 8.89
N LYS A 731 -8.27 -36.40 9.87
CA LYS A 731 -9.22 -36.78 10.94
C LYS A 731 -8.55 -36.53 12.28
N GLY A 732 -9.18 -35.74 13.15
CA GLY A 732 -8.62 -35.40 14.47
C GLY A 732 -7.25 -34.70 14.39
N GLY A 733 -7.06 -33.84 13.39
CA GLY A 733 -5.79 -33.11 13.16
C GLY A 733 -4.66 -33.97 12.57
N ARG A 734 -4.92 -35.22 12.21
CA ARG A 734 -3.93 -36.11 11.59
C ARG A 734 -4.26 -36.33 10.12
N LEU A 735 -3.26 -36.15 9.26
CA LEU A 735 -3.39 -36.42 7.83
C LEU A 735 -3.76 -37.90 7.60
N THR A 736 -4.73 -38.13 6.72
CA THR A 736 -5.21 -39.47 6.32
C THR A 736 -4.97 -39.73 4.84
N ARG A 737 -4.99 -38.67 4.03
CA ARG A 737 -4.75 -38.72 2.59
C ARG A 737 -4.10 -37.43 2.13
N VAL A 738 -3.11 -37.54 1.26
CA VAL A 738 -2.44 -36.39 0.63
C VAL A 738 -2.28 -36.71 -0.87
N GLU A 739 -2.63 -35.77 -1.72
CA GLU A 739 -2.31 -35.75 -3.14
C GLU A 739 -1.35 -34.60 -3.38
N VAL A 740 -0.30 -34.88 -4.14
CA VAL A 740 0.70 -33.89 -4.53
C VAL A 740 1.00 -34.07 -6.00
N ALA A 741 1.03 -32.99 -6.76
CA ALA A 741 1.62 -32.95 -8.11
C ALA A 741 2.50 -31.70 -8.22
N ALA A 742 3.72 -31.87 -8.73
CA ALA A 742 4.65 -30.78 -8.99
C ALA A 742 5.18 -30.86 -10.43
N PRO A 743 5.61 -29.74 -11.04
CA PRO A 743 6.24 -29.75 -12.36
C PRO A 743 7.52 -30.59 -12.41
N GLU A 744 7.88 -31.07 -13.59
CA GLU A 744 9.13 -31.83 -13.80
C GLU A 744 10.37 -31.00 -13.41
N GLY A 745 11.38 -31.65 -12.85
CA GLY A 745 12.63 -30.98 -12.41
C GLY A 745 12.60 -30.39 -11.00
N MET A 746 11.50 -30.57 -10.25
CA MET A 746 11.40 -30.20 -8.83
C MET A 746 11.42 -31.43 -7.91
N GLU A 747 11.95 -31.26 -6.71
CA GLU A 747 12.02 -32.31 -5.67
C GLU A 747 11.30 -31.86 -4.38
N GLY A 748 10.27 -32.60 -3.98
CA GLY A 748 9.46 -32.30 -2.81
C GLY A 748 9.73 -33.24 -1.64
N LEU A 749 10.00 -32.71 -0.45
CA LEU A 749 10.07 -33.46 0.79
C LEU A 749 8.73 -33.38 1.54
N VAL A 750 7.97 -34.48 1.55
CA VAL A 750 6.73 -34.59 2.33
C VAL A 750 7.05 -35.04 3.74
N LYS A 751 6.68 -34.22 4.73
CA LYS A 751 6.77 -34.53 6.15
C LYS A 751 5.38 -34.87 6.70
N LEU A 752 5.22 -36.11 7.14
CA LEU A 752 3.98 -36.65 7.68
C LEU A 752 4.16 -36.86 9.18
N ALA A 753 3.34 -36.18 9.99
CA ALA A 753 3.41 -36.32 11.44
C ALA A 753 2.87 -37.70 11.88
N GLY A 754 3.65 -38.41 12.72
CA GLY A 754 3.25 -39.67 13.37
C GLY A 754 4.06 -40.89 12.93
N SER A 755 4.06 -41.94 13.76
CA SER A 755 4.79 -43.20 13.56
C SER A 755 4.01 -44.27 12.78
N GLY A 756 2.87 -43.90 12.18
CA GLY A 756 2.05 -44.81 11.39
C GLY A 756 2.68 -45.10 10.01
N GLY A 757 2.44 -46.30 9.48
CA GLY A 757 2.82 -46.64 8.11
C GLY A 757 2.01 -45.83 7.09
N TRP A 758 2.62 -45.56 5.93
CA TRP A 758 2.01 -44.84 4.82
C TRP A 758 2.14 -45.67 3.55
N LYS A 759 1.16 -45.54 2.65
CA LYS A 759 1.24 -46.06 1.29
C LYS A 759 1.46 -44.93 0.30
N VAL A 760 2.39 -45.12 -0.64
CA VAL A 760 2.62 -44.25 -1.80
C VAL A 760 2.06 -44.97 -3.02
N ASP A 761 1.05 -44.39 -3.66
CA ASP A 761 0.38 -44.98 -4.83
C ASP A 761 -0.06 -46.44 -4.62
N GLY A 762 -0.43 -46.79 -3.38
CA GLY A 762 -0.87 -48.12 -2.97
C GLY A 762 0.22 -49.05 -2.43
N GLU A 763 1.50 -48.68 -2.57
CA GLU A 763 2.64 -49.46 -2.07
C GLU A 763 3.07 -48.98 -0.68
N SER A 764 3.20 -49.90 0.27
CA SER A 764 3.67 -49.59 1.63
C SER A 764 5.11 -49.09 1.61
N VAL A 765 5.34 -47.88 2.10
CA VAL A 765 6.69 -47.37 2.34
C VAL A 765 7.03 -47.52 3.81
N GLY A 766 8.17 -48.18 4.09
CA GLY A 766 8.64 -48.37 5.46
C GLY A 766 8.79 -47.03 6.17
N GLY A 767 8.19 -46.89 7.35
CA GLY A 767 8.09 -45.66 8.14
C GLY A 767 9.43 -45.16 8.69
N GLY A 768 10.37 -44.80 7.82
CA GLY A 768 11.57 -44.06 8.18
C GLY A 768 11.23 -42.59 8.44
N ASN A 769 11.22 -42.18 9.70
CA ASN A 769 11.06 -40.80 10.20
C ASN A 769 9.88 -39.95 9.68
N GLY A 770 8.91 -40.54 8.95
CA GLY A 770 7.75 -39.81 8.42
C GLY A 770 8.09 -38.86 7.27
N THR A 771 9.18 -39.08 6.54
CA THR A 771 9.61 -38.24 5.42
C THR A 771 9.64 -38.99 4.10
N ILE A 772 8.98 -38.46 3.07
CA ILE A 772 8.88 -39.08 1.73
C ILE A 772 9.37 -38.08 0.68
N GLN A 773 10.29 -38.50 -0.19
CA GLN A 773 10.74 -37.70 -1.33
C GLN A 773 9.82 -37.91 -2.52
N ILE A 774 9.44 -36.83 -3.19
CA ILE A 774 8.59 -36.81 -4.38
C ILE A 774 9.37 -36.13 -5.50
N ALA A 775 9.56 -36.84 -6.61
CA ALA A 775 10.04 -36.24 -7.85
C ALA A 775 8.87 -35.62 -8.62
N GLY A 776 9.07 -34.42 -9.16
CA GLY A 776 8.12 -33.76 -10.03
C GLY A 776 7.85 -34.50 -11.35
N GLY A 777 6.79 -34.09 -12.06
CA GLY A 777 6.36 -34.68 -13.33
C GLY A 777 5.34 -35.82 -13.19
N LYS A 778 5.06 -36.28 -11.95
CA LYS A 778 3.99 -37.24 -11.67
C LYS A 778 3.19 -36.82 -10.44
N LYS A 779 1.90 -37.14 -10.45
CA LYS A 779 1.04 -37.04 -9.27
C LYS A 779 1.31 -38.22 -8.35
N VAL A 780 1.44 -37.95 -7.06
CA VAL A 780 1.64 -38.94 -6.00
C VAL A 780 0.47 -38.88 -5.02
N VAL A 781 -0.04 -40.05 -4.63
CA VAL A 781 -1.10 -40.20 -3.63
C VAL A 781 -0.56 -40.94 -2.41
N LEU A 782 -0.66 -40.30 -1.25
CA LEU A 782 -0.25 -40.82 0.04
C LEU A 782 -1.50 -41.15 0.87
N THR A 783 -1.57 -42.34 1.43
CA THR A 783 -2.67 -42.73 2.35
C THR A 783 -2.13 -43.36 3.63
N SER A 784 -2.69 -42.98 4.78
CA SER A 784 -2.29 -43.53 6.07
C SER A 784 -2.75 -44.98 6.21
N GLU A 785 -1.88 -45.89 6.68
CA GLU A 785 -2.21 -47.31 6.88
C GLU A 785 -3.04 -47.57 8.15
N CYS A 786 -2.99 -46.64 9.11
CA CYS A 786 -3.87 -46.69 10.28
C CYS A 786 -5.30 -46.35 9.86
N GLY A 787 -6.07 -47.39 9.53
CA GLY A 787 -7.52 -47.29 9.36
C GLY A 787 -8.19 -46.72 10.61
N ALA A 788 -9.17 -45.85 10.38
CA ALA A 788 -10.19 -45.37 11.31
C ALA A 788 -10.09 -45.92 12.75
N LEU A 789 -9.33 -45.26 13.62
CA LEU A 789 -9.64 -45.34 15.04
C LEU A 789 -10.85 -44.43 15.28
N GLY A 790 -11.90 -45.07 15.81
CA GLY A 790 -13.26 -44.55 16.01
C GLY A 790 -13.27 -43.22 16.72
#